data_AF-A0AAP6BQV8-F1
#
_entry.id   AF-A0AAP6BQV8-F1
#
_cell.length_a   1.000
_cell.length_b   1.000
_cell.length_c   1.000
_cell.angle_alpha   90.00
_cell.angle_beta   90.00
_cell.angle_gamma   90.00
#
_symmetry.space_group_name_H-M   'P 1'
#
loop_
_entity.id
_entity.type
_entity.pdbx_description
1 polymer ?
#
loop_
_entity_poly.entity_id
_entity_poly.type
_entity_poly.pdbx_seq_one_letter_code
_entity_poly.pdbx_strand_id
1 'polypeptide(L)'
;EYNIHMYYVQSDGSLQGVMGTTTKVEEPKYSVTGTIHIENKTSQGFDVVVTDVSSTKGVKMVKLPVWSSQGGQDDIIWYDAAKQIDGTYKLSVDIRRHKNNRGEYNIHMYYVQSDGSLQGVTGTTTKVEEPKYSVTGTINIQNKTSQGFDVLITNASDSNGISRVKVPIWTDKGGQDDIIWYDATKQSDGNYKVSVNIDKHKGEYGEYNIHLYYIESNGKVRGVGGTKTTVAESSSARESIPSQGVYTFKKEVEVKNSPTMTAKTEFTFARGERIRYDKVLDADHHQWISYVSYSGTRRYIPIATLTSEETPKPVQVTGTIHIENKTSQGFDVVVTNVSSTKGVKTVKLPVWSSQGGQDDVIWYDAIKQTDGTYKLSVDIRRHKNNRGEYNIHMYYIQSDGSLQGVTGTTTKVEGSQTSVKEVQYNGSYYFVQGKYDEIAVANKKHPMAANYNPGENPTAKAAFLRLRNDMIAQGYNVGYAYSGFRSYDYQKVLYQNYVNKDGQAAADRYSARPGYSEHQTGLVFDLTDKAGNLLEDAAASTWLKNNAHRYGFVVRYQPGKEASTGYMPEAWHIRYIGKEADEIYHSGLSLEEYYGFEGGDYVTSATTPKPSTPSSQKPVIPAQGVYRFTKRSSIKAEPRMSAPELAYYNAGQSVTYDKVLNADGVTWISYIAFSGKRRYIAIS
;
A
#
# COMPACT_ATOMS: atom_id res chain seq x y z
N GLU A 1 -43.98 25.35 -21.26
CA GLU A 1 -45.03 26.40 -21.19
C GLU A 1 -45.66 26.55 -22.55
N TYR A 2 -46.98 26.70 -22.60
CA TYR A 2 -47.70 26.99 -23.84
C TYR A 2 -48.31 28.38 -23.74
N ASN A 3 -48.11 29.16 -24.80
CA ASN A 3 -48.64 30.52 -24.92
C ASN A 3 -49.92 30.46 -25.75
N ILE A 4 -51.03 30.89 -25.16
CA ILE A 4 -52.33 30.93 -25.84
C ILE A 4 -52.70 32.39 -26.02
N HIS A 5 -52.93 32.78 -27.26
CA HIS A 5 -53.24 34.16 -27.62
C HIS A 5 -54.54 34.22 -28.41
N MET A 6 -55.39 35.19 -28.08
CA MET A 6 -56.62 35.48 -28.80
C MET A 6 -56.46 36.76 -29.62
N TYR A 7 -56.81 36.67 -30.90
CA TYR A 7 -56.79 37.79 -31.85
C TYR A 7 -58.14 37.89 -32.54
N TYR A 8 -58.49 39.10 -33.00
CA TYR A 8 -59.56 39.31 -33.97
C TYR A 8 -59.02 40.10 -35.16
N VAL A 9 -59.71 39.99 -36.30
CA VAL A 9 -59.34 40.67 -37.54
C VAL A 9 -60.23 41.88 -37.73
N GLN A 10 -59.63 43.05 -37.92
CA GLN A 10 -60.35 44.30 -38.17
C GLN A 10 -60.85 44.37 -39.62
N SER A 11 -61.77 45.30 -39.91
CA SER A 11 -62.39 45.45 -41.23
C SER A 11 -61.40 45.85 -42.34
N ASP A 12 -60.23 46.38 -41.99
CA ASP A 12 -59.13 46.66 -42.91
C ASP A 12 -58.20 45.44 -43.14
N GLY A 13 -58.55 44.28 -42.54
CA GLY A 13 -57.80 43.03 -42.65
C GLY A 13 -56.67 42.88 -41.62
N SER A 14 -56.43 43.87 -40.76
CA SER A 14 -55.36 43.80 -39.76
C SER A 14 -55.73 42.95 -38.53
N LEU A 15 -54.80 42.12 -38.05
CA LEU A 15 -54.97 41.30 -36.85
C LEU A 15 -54.65 42.11 -35.59
N GLN A 16 -55.60 42.23 -34.67
CA GLN A 16 -55.41 42.88 -33.37
C GLN A 16 -55.49 41.87 -32.22
N GLY A 17 -54.48 41.89 -31.35
CA GLY A 17 -54.41 41.03 -30.16
C GLY A 17 -55.29 41.54 -29.04
N VAL A 18 -56.12 40.67 -28.47
CA VAL A 18 -57.09 41.02 -27.42
C VAL A 18 -56.54 40.69 -26.04
N MET A 19 -56.12 39.44 -25.86
CA MET A 19 -55.49 38.99 -24.63
C MET A 19 -54.66 37.74 -24.88
N GLY A 20 -53.67 37.51 -24.03
CA GLY A 20 -52.90 36.28 -23.98
C GLY A 20 -52.84 35.76 -22.56
N THR A 21 -52.82 34.44 -22.42
CA THR A 21 -52.52 33.77 -21.15
C THR A 21 -51.51 32.67 -21.38
N THR A 22 -50.87 32.25 -20.31
CA THR A 22 -49.87 31.18 -20.33
C THR A 22 -50.33 30.09 -19.39
N THR A 23 -50.24 28.84 -19.84
CA THR A 23 -50.45 27.68 -18.96
C THR A 23 -49.21 26.80 -18.92
N LYS A 24 -48.97 26.22 -17.75
CA LYS A 24 -47.96 25.19 -17.53
C LYS A 24 -48.65 23.84 -17.46
N VAL A 25 -48.27 22.93 -18.35
CA VAL A 25 -48.51 21.51 -18.17
C VAL A 25 -47.36 20.99 -17.33
N GLU A 26 -47.62 20.48 -16.13
CA GLU A 26 -46.60 19.85 -15.28
C GLU A 26 -46.29 18.44 -15.81
N GLU A 27 -45.01 18.08 -15.92
CA GLU A 27 -44.60 16.70 -16.18
C GLU A 27 -44.97 15.80 -14.99
N PRO A 28 -45.46 14.56 -15.21
CA PRO A 28 -45.77 13.66 -14.12
C PRO A 28 -44.50 13.36 -13.30
N LYS A 29 -44.60 13.54 -11.98
CA LYS A 29 -43.50 13.19 -11.05
C LYS A 29 -43.31 11.67 -11.05
N TYR A 30 -42.24 11.22 -11.68
CA TYR A 30 -41.84 9.81 -11.68
C TYR A 30 -41.23 9.44 -10.33
N SER A 31 -41.80 8.47 -9.62
CA SER A 31 -41.18 7.84 -8.46
C SER A 31 -40.71 6.42 -8.80
N VAL A 32 -39.52 6.08 -8.31
CA VAL A 32 -38.95 4.72 -8.31
C VAL A 32 -38.56 4.37 -6.88
N THR A 33 -38.80 3.12 -6.48
CA THR A 33 -38.39 2.58 -5.16
C THR A 33 -37.70 1.24 -5.35
N GLY A 34 -36.80 0.90 -4.43
CA GLY A 34 -36.19 -0.42 -4.33
C GLY A 34 -35.07 -0.43 -3.29
N THR A 35 -34.94 -1.56 -2.59
CA THR A 35 -33.99 -1.73 -1.49
C THR A 35 -33.03 -2.88 -1.81
N ILE A 36 -31.73 -2.70 -1.53
CA ILE A 36 -30.71 -3.73 -1.75
C ILE A 36 -30.33 -4.39 -0.40
N HIS A 37 -30.37 -5.71 -0.36
CA HIS A 37 -29.91 -6.55 0.74
C HIS A 37 -28.74 -7.43 0.27
N ILE A 38 -27.77 -7.65 1.16
CA ILE A 38 -26.62 -8.51 0.89
C ILE A 38 -26.68 -9.73 1.80
N GLU A 39 -26.59 -10.92 1.18
CA GLU A 39 -26.75 -12.21 1.85
C GLU A 39 -25.63 -13.19 1.46
N ASN A 40 -25.55 -14.32 2.17
CA ASN A 40 -24.67 -15.46 1.84
C ASN A 40 -23.22 -15.09 1.53
N LYS A 41 -22.69 -14.16 2.32
CA LYS A 41 -21.36 -13.59 2.14
C LYS A 41 -20.26 -14.57 2.53
N THR A 42 -19.35 -14.85 1.62
CA THR A 42 -18.19 -15.73 1.81
C THR A 42 -16.95 -15.12 1.15
N SER A 43 -15.79 -15.76 1.31
CA SER A 43 -14.56 -15.37 0.58
C SER A 43 -14.61 -15.69 -0.93
N GLN A 44 -15.66 -16.37 -1.39
CA GLN A 44 -15.86 -16.79 -2.79
C GLN A 44 -16.94 -15.98 -3.52
N GLY A 45 -17.83 -15.30 -2.79
CA GLY A 45 -19.00 -14.65 -3.36
C GLY A 45 -19.98 -14.11 -2.33
N PHE A 46 -21.02 -13.45 -2.82
CA PHE A 46 -22.15 -12.98 -2.03
C PHE A 46 -23.40 -12.90 -2.92
N ASP A 47 -24.57 -12.93 -2.30
CA ASP A 47 -25.85 -12.72 -2.97
C ASP A 47 -26.33 -11.27 -2.78
N VAL A 48 -26.92 -10.71 -3.84
CA VAL A 48 -27.63 -9.44 -3.83
C VAL A 48 -29.12 -9.74 -4.01
N VAL A 49 -29.93 -9.33 -3.05
CA VAL A 49 -31.39 -9.46 -3.09
C VAL A 49 -32.01 -8.07 -3.13
N VAL A 50 -32.92 -7.84 -4.07
CA VAL A 50 -33.61 -6.57 -4.25
C VAL A 50 -35.10 -6.73 -3.92
N THR A 51 -35.57 -5.88 -3.02
CA THR A 51 -36.96 -5.81 -2.54
C THR A 51 -37.57 -4.44 -2.87
N ASP A 52 -38.86 -4.26 -2.57
CA ASP A 52 -39.60 -2.99 -2.73
C ASP A 52 -39.55 -2.38 -4.14
N VAL A 53 -39.45 -3.25 -5.17
CA VAL A 53 -39.27 -2.84 -6.56
C VAL A 53 -40.53 -2.19 -7.11
N SER A 54 -40.47 -0.88 -7.34
CA SER A 54 -41.57 -0.14 -7.96
C SER A 54 -41.06 0.97 -8.88
N SER A 55 -41.78 1.18 -9.98
CA SER A 55 -41.64 2.35 -10.84
C SER A 55 -43.01 2.73 -11.39
N THR A 56 -43.31 4.02 -11.38
CA THR A 56 -44.49 4.60 -12.04
C THR A 56 -44.56 4.33 -13.55
N LYS A 57 -43.44 3.98 -14.20
CA LYS A 57 -43.39 3.55 -15.61
C LYS A 57 -43.28 2.02 -15.80
N GLY A 58 -43.40 1.26 -14.71
CA GLY A 58 -43.17 -0.19 -14.68
C GLY A 58 -41.71 -0.58 -14.86
N VAL A 59 -41.35 -1.75 -14.30
CA VAL A 59 -39.98 -2.28 -14.31
C VAL A 59 -39.92 -3.48 -15.23
N LYS A 60 -39.11 -3.38 -16.30
CA LYS A 60 -38.87 -4.46 -17.26
C LYS A 60 -37.72 -5.37 -16.80
N MET A 61 -36.63 -4.78 -16.31
CA MET A 61 -35.47 -5.51 -15.77
C MET A 61 -34.83 -4.72 -14.62
N VAL A 62 -34.22 -5.45 -13.68
CA VAL A 62 -33.34 -4.89 -12.65
C VAL A 62 -31.89 -5.21 -13.03
N LYS A 63 -31.09 -4.16 -13.25
CA LYS A 63 -29.67 -4.24 -13.58
C LYS A 63 -28.84 -3.89 -12.36
N LEU A 64 -27.87 -4.73 -12.05
CA LEU A 64 -26.97 -4.60 -10.90
C LEU A 64 -25.52 -4.58 -11.39
N PRO A 65 -24.96 -3.40 -11.73
CA PRO A 65 -23.52 -3.26 -11.88
C PRO A 65 -22.81 -3.48 -10.54
N VAL A 66 -21.85 -4.40 -10.57
CA VAL A 66 -21.02 -4.77 -9.42
C VAL A 66 -19.55 -4.66 -9.81
N TRP A 67 -18.73 -4.06 -8.96
CA TRP A 67 -17.28 -3.95 -9.12
C TRP A 67 -16.58 -3.91 -7.77
N SER A 68 -15.32 -4.32 -7.73
CA SER A 68 -14.51 -4.18 -6.52
C SER A 68 -13.97 -2.76 -6.41
N SER A 69 -13.79 -2.22 -5.20
CA SER A 69 -13.14 -0.90 -5.03
C SER A 69 -11.65 -0.94 -5.40
N GLN A 70 -11.07 -2.13 -5.65
CA GLN A 70 -9.68 -2.28 -6.07
C GLN A 70 -9.55 -2.05 -7.58
N GLY A 71 -8.79 -1.03 -7.98
CA GLY A 71 -8.62 -0.69 -9.41
C GLY A 71 -9.74 0.18 -9.99
N GLY A 72 -10.68 0.64 -9.16
CA GLY A 72 -11.82 1.45 -9.61
C GLY A 72 -12.91 0.57 -10.22
N GLN A 73 -13.46 0.95 -11.37
CA GLN A 73 -14.49 0.15 -12.08
C GLN A 73 -13.87 -0.77 -13.14
N ASP A 74 -12.59 -1.11 -13.03
CA ASP A 74 -11.86 -1.89 -14.03
C ASP A 74 -12.31 -3.36 -14.11
N ASP A 75 -13.08 -3.83 -13.14
CA ASP A 75 -13.70 -5.16 -13.09
C ASP A 75 -15.24 -5.09 -13.01
N ILE A 76 -15.84 -3.97 -13.42
CA ILE A 76 -17.30 -3.80 -13.40
C ILE A 76 -17.99 -4.79 -14.32
N ILE A 77 -18.99 -5.48 -13.77
CA ILE A 77 -19.87 -6.35 -14.53
C ILE A 77 -21.31 -5.91 -14.27
N TRP A 78 -22.03 -5.64 -15.36
CA TRP A 78 -23.46 -5.35 -15.33
C TRP A 78 -24.22 -6.67 -15.36
N TYR A 79 -24.85 -7.00 -14.24
CA TYR A 79 -25.65 -8.20 -14.11
C TYR A 79 -27.14 -7.93 -14.30
N ASP A 80 -27.84 -8.93 -14.80
CA ASP A 80 -29.29 -8.96 -14.87
C ASP A 80 -29.77 -9.77 -13.66
N ALA A 81 -30.43 -9.10 -12.72
CA ALA A 81 -30.95 -9.78 -11.54
C ALA A 81 -32.14 -10.66 -11.94
N ALA A 82 -32.15 -11.91 -11.48
CA ALA A 82 -33.21 -12.85 -11.80
C ALA A 82 -34.44 -12.55 -10.94
N LYS A 83 -35.59 -12.32 -11.57
CA LYS A 83 -36.86 -12.15 -10.85
C LYS A 83 -37.27 -13.45 -10.17
N GLN A 84 -37.59 -13.37 -8.88
CA GLN A 84 -38.04 -14.48 -8.06
C GLN A 84 -39.59 -14.54 -8.04
N ILE A 85 -40.14 -15.66 -7.58
CA ILE A 85 -41.59 -15.90 -7.58
C ILE A 85 -42.35 -14.98 -6.61
N ASP A 86 -41.69 -14.53 -5.54
CA ASP A 86 -42.21 -13.60 -4.54
C ASP A 86 -42.13 -12.12 -4.97
N GLY A 87 -41.65 -11.87 -6.20
CA GLY A 87 -41.52 -10.53 -6.76
C GLY A 87 -40.19 -9.83 -6.46
N THR A 88 -39.31 -10.43 -5.64
CA THR A 88 -37.95 -9.93 -5.42
C THR A 88 -37.04 -10.23 -6.61
N TYR A 89 -35.84 -9.64 -6.64
CA TYR A 89 -34.82 -9.98 -7.65
C TYR A 89 -33.54 -10.42 -6.96
N LYS A 90 -32.90 -11.47 -7.47
CA LYS A 90 -31.69 -12.04 -6.88
C LYS A 90 -30.56 -12.15 -7.89
N LEU A 91 -29.34 -11.89 -7.42
CA LEU A 91 -28.09 -12.08 -8.13
C LEU A 91 -27.07 -12.75 -7.21
N SER A 92 -26.40 -13.80 -7.69
CA SER A 92 -25.21 -14.37 -7.02
C SER A 92 -23.94 -13.87 -7.70
N VAL A 93 -23.08 -13.22 -6.93
CA VAL A 93 -21.82 -12.63 -7.40
C VAL A 93 -20.66 -13.58 -7.10
N ASP A 94 -19.95 -14.00 -8.14
CA ASP A 94 -18.74 -14.84 -8.05
C ASP A 94 -17.49 -13.97 -8.18
N ILE A 95 -16.66 -13.97 -7.13
CA ILE A 95 -15.47 -13.12 -7.03
C ILE A 95 -14.41 -13.47 -8.08
N ARG A 96 -14.40 -14.69 -8.62
CA ARG A 96 -13.49 -15.08 -9.71
C ARG A 96 -13.74 -14.29 -10.99
N ARG A 97 -14.96 -13.79 -11.18
CA ARG A 97 -15.32 -12.93 -12.32
C ARG A 97 -14.87 -11.48 -12.12
N HIS A 98 -14.55 -11.10 -10.90
CA HIS A 98 -14.08 -9.77 -10.50
C HIS A 98 -12.58 -9.81 -10.17
N LYS A 99 -11.79 -10.41 -11.07
CA LYS A 99 -10.32 -10.53 -10.99
C LYS A 99 -9.79 -11.16 -9.69
N ASN A 100 -10.63 -11.86 -8.93
CA ASN A 100 -10.31 -12.30 -7.57
C ASN A 100 -9.96 -11.17 -6.59
N ASN A 101 -10.44 -9.95 -6.83
CA ASN A 101 -10.25 -8.85 -5.90
C ASN A 101 -10.97 -9.14 -4.57
N ARG A 102 -10.45 -8.63 -3.45
CA ARG A 102 -11.00 -8.83 -2.10
C ARG A 102 -11.16 -7.47 -1.41
N GLY A 103 -11.95 -7.41 -0.35
CA GLY A 103 -12.29 -6.15 0.30
C GLY A 103 -13.62 -5.60 -0.20
N GLU A 104 -13.73 -4.28 -0.33
CA GLU A 104 -15.00 -3.63 -0.64
C GLU A 104 -15.44 -3.82 -2.09
N TYR A 105 -16.73 -4.06 -2.27
CA TYR A 105 -17.46 -4.18 -3.53
C TYR A 105 -18.59 -3.16 -3.54
N ASN A 106 -18.72 -2.46 -4.66
CA ASN A 106 -19.79 -1.51 -4.93
C ASN A 106 -20.88 -2.19 -5.74
N ILE A 107 -22.14 -1.96 -5.38
CA ILE A 107 -23.32 -2.49 -6.05
C ILE A 107 -24.27 -1.34 -6.27
N HIS A 108 -24.51 -0.97 -7.52
CA HIS A 108 -25.56 -0.01 -7.86
C HIS A 108 -26.76 -0.75 -8.45
N MET A 109 -27.92 -0.09 -8.44
CA MET A 109 -29.17 -0.63 -8.96
C MET A 109 -29.81 0.33 -9.94
N TYR A 110 -30.14 -0.20 -11.11
CA TYR A 110 -30.85 0.49 -12.17
C TYR A 110 -32.06 -0.32 -12.62
N TYR A 111 -33.12 0.38 -13.01
CA TYR A 111 -34.25 -0.23 -13.72
C TYR A 111 -34.16 0.08 -15.20
N VAL A 112 -34.33 -0.95 -16.02
CA VAL A 112 -34.82 -0.77 -17.38
C VAL A 112 -36.33 -0.72 -17.27
N GLN A 113 -36.92 0.43 -17.58
CA GLN A 113 -38.36 0.66 -17.46
C GLN A 113 -39.10 0.06 -18.66
N SER A 114 -40.43 0.01 -18.61
CA SER A 114 -41.25 -0.57 -19.68
C SER A 114 -41.07 0.14 -21.03
N ASP A 115 -40.80 1.45 -20.99
CA ASP A 115 -40.49 2.29 -22.16
C ASP A 115 -39.04 2.11 -22.67
N GLY A 116 -38.24 1.26 -22.03
CA GLY A 116 -36.84 0.98 -22.37
C GLY A 116 -35.84 1.96 -21.77
N SER A 117 -36.28 3.01 -21.07
CA SER A 117 -35.36 3.95 -20.42
C SER A 117 -34.65 3.33 -19.21
N LEU A 118 -33.39 3.70 -19.01
CA LEU A 118 -32.59 3.29 -17.85
C LEU A 118 -32.69 4.34 -16.74
N GLN A 119 -33.08 3.94 -15.54
CA GLN A 119 -33.22 4.83 -14.38
C GLN A 119 -32.41 4.29 -13.20
N GLY A 120 -31.49 5.09 -12.67
CA GLY A 120 -30.79 4.77 -11.43
C GLY A 120 -31.72 4.86 -10.22
N VAL A 121 -31.59 3.92 -9.29
CA VAL A 121 -32.47 3.82 -8.11
C VAL A 121 -31.69 4.04 -6.82
N THR A 122 -30.69 3.20 -6.53
CA THR A 122 -29.87 3.31 -5.32
C THR A 122 -28.55 2.55 -5.48
N GLY A 123 -27.69 2.59 -4.48
CA GLY A 123 -26.45 1.80 -4.40
C GLY A 123 -26.07 1.46 -2.97
N THR A 124 -25.22 0.46 -2.81
CA THR A 124 -24.66 0.03 -1.53
C THR A 124 -23.28 -0.59 -1.73
N THR A 125 -22.62 -0.93 -0.64
CA THR A 125 -21.32 -1.61 -0.62
C THR A 125 -21.34 -2.85 0.26
N THR A 126 -20.50 -3.84 -0.04
CA THR A 126 -20.23 -4.98 0.85
C THR A 126 -18.76 -5.34 0.84
N LYS A 127 -18.23 -5.92 1.93
CA LYS A 127 -16.80 -6.21 2.08
C LYS A 127 -16.47 -7.69 2.04
N VAL A 128 -16.04 -8.25 0.92
CA VAL A 128 -15.62 -9.65 0.82
C VAL A 128 -14.35 -9.89 1.65
N GLU A 129 -14.43 -10.79 2.63
CA GLU A 129 -13.31 -11.10 3.53
C GLU A 129 -12.23 -11.95 2.84
N GLU A 130 -10.97 -11.75 3.25
CA GLU A 130 -9.88 -12.62 2.83
C GLU A 130 -10.08 -14.04 3.43
N PRO A 131 -9.74 -15.11 2.69
CA PRO A 131 -9.76 -16.46 3.24
C PRO A 131 -8.90 -16.54 4.51
N LYS A 132 -9.37 -17.24 5.54
CA LYS A 132 -8.53 -17.57 6.70
C LYS A 132 -7.54 -18.65 6.28
N TYR A 133 -6.28 -18.24 6.07
CA TYR A 133 -5.20 -19.13 5.65
C TYR A 133 -4.56 -19.82 6.85
N SER A 134 -4.24 -21.11 6.73
CA SER A 134 -3.37 -21.82 7.67
C SER A 134 -2.19 -22.42 6.92
N VAL A 135 -0.99 -22.14 7.43
CA VAL A 135 0.26 -22.72 6.95
C VAL A 135 0.96 -23.37 8.14
N THR A 136 1.48 -24.58 7.96
CA THR A 136 2.22 -25.32 8.98
C THR A 136 3.50 -25.91 8.42
N GLY A 137 4.50 -26.07 9.26
CA GLY A 137 5.76 -26.73 8.93
C GLY A 137 6.73 -26.66 10.10
N THR A 138 7.38 -27.78 10.41
CA THR A 138 8.32 -27.89 11.52
C THR A 138 9.71 -28.18 11.00
N ILE A 139 10.68 -27.33 11.34
CA ILE A 139 12.09 -27.48 10.93
C ILE A 139 12.85 -28.26 12.02
N ASN A 140 13.50 -29.35 11.62
CA ASN A 140 14.34 -30.19 12.46
C ASN A 140 15.75 -30.25 11.89
N ILE A 141 16.77 -30.09 12.74
CA ILE A 141 18.18 -30.18 12.33
C ILE A 141 18.72 -31.55 12.68
N GLN A 142 19.39 -32.19 11.71
CA GLN A 142 19.95 -33.54 11.84
C GLN A 142 21.36 -33.60 11.24
N ASN A 143 22.09 -34.69 11.52
CA ASN A 143 23.39 -35.00 10.90
C ASN A 143 24.39 -33.83 10.93
N LYS A 144 24.39 -33.08 12.03
CA LYS A 144 25.19 -31.88 12.19
C LYS A 144 26.64 -32.22 12.48
N THR A 145 27.54 -31.67 11.68
CA THR A 145 29.00 -31.83 11.75
C THR A 145 29.69 -30.50 11.45
N SER A 146 31.01 -30.44 11.57
CA SER A 146 31.79 -29.28 11.11
C SER A 146 31.79 -29.11 9.58
N GLN A 147 31.28 -30.08 8.81
CA GLN A 147 31.23 -30.05 7.34
C GLN A 147 29.84 -29.68 6.81
N GLY A 148 28.80 -29.80 7.63
CA GLY A 148 27.43 -29.59 7.19
C GLY A 148 26.38 -30.08 8.17
N PHE A 149 25.11 -29.90 7.80
CA PHE A 149 23.96 -30.39 8.53
C PHE A 149 22.79 -30.62 7.57
N ASP A 150 21.84 -31.46 7.98
CA ASP A 150 20.58 -31.68 7.29
C ASP A 150 19.46 -30.89 7.95
N VAL A 151 18.56 -30.35 7.12
CA VAL A 151 17.33 -29.69 7.51
C VAL A 151 16.16 -30.57 7.06
N LEU A 152 15.41 -31.12 8.01
CA LEU A 152 14.22 -31.93 7.77
C LEU A 152 12.96 -31.12 8.13
N ILE A 153 12.06 -30.98 7.16
CA ILE A 153 10.79 -30.27 7.29
C ILE A 153 9.67 -31.30 7.39
N THR A 154 8.97 -31.30 8.51
CA THR A 154 7.81 -32.17 8.79
C THR A 154 6.54 -31.35 8.94
N ASN A 155 5.37 -32.00 8.93
CA ASN A 155 4.05 -31.35 9.07
C ASN A 155 3.82 -30.19 8.08
N ALA A 156 4.40 -30.31 6.88
CA ALA A 156 4.30 -29.29 5.85
C ALA A 156 2.89 -29.26 5.26
N SER A 157 2.15 -28.19 5.51
CA SER A 157 0.81 -27.99 4.98
C SER A 157 0.58 -26.52 4.62
N ASP A 158 -0.13 -26.30 3.53
CA ASP A 158 -0.65 -25.01 3.12
C ASP A 158 -2.06 -25.21 2.55
N SER A 159 -3.03 -24.48 3.08
CA SER A 159 -4.42 -24.47 2.58
C SER A 159 -4.56 -24.15 1.08
N ASN A 160 -3.59 -23.45 0.46
CA ASN A 160 -3.55 -23.17 -0.98
C ASN A 160 -2.73 -24.19 -1.80
N GLY A 161 -2.16 -25.20 -1.13
CA GLY A 161 -1.29 -26.21 -1.72
C GLY A 161 0.15 -25.73 -1.92
N ILE A 162 1.09 -26.65 -1.71
CA ILE A 162 2.54 -26.40 -1.80
C ILE A 162 3.03 -26.83 -3.19
N SER A 163 3.51 -25.89 -3.99
CA SER A 163 4.20 -26.16 -5.26
C SER A 163 5.69 -26.46 -5.04
N ARG A 164 6.38 -25.63 -4.23
CA ARG A 164 7.78 -25.85 -3.84
C ARG A 164 8.00 -25.49 -2.38
N VAL A 165 8.99 -26.14 -1.76
CA VAL A 165 9.49 -25.80 -0.43
C VAL A 165 10.88 -25.18 -0.58
N LYS A 166 11.02 -23.92 -0.15
CA LYS A 166 12.24 -23.14 -0.22
C LYS A 166 12.80 -22.91 1.18
N VAL A 167 14.09 -23.13 1.35
CA VAL A 167 14.78 -23.03 2.64
C VAL A 167 16.00 -22.12 2.47
N PRO A 168 15.86 -20.80 2.67
CA PRO A 168 17.01 -19.91 2.71
C PRO A 168 17.80 -20.10 4.00
N ILE A 169 19.11 -20.18 3.85
CA ILE A 169 20.06 -20.45 4.92
C ILE A 169 21.23 -19.49 4.78
N TRP A 170 21.69 -18.90 5.89
CA TRP A 170 22.82 -17.96 5.93
C TRP A 170 23.45 -17.93 7.33
N THR A 171 24.67 -17.42 7.47
CA THR A 171 25.35 -17.27 8.76
C THR A 171 25.14 -15.90 9.38
N ASP A 172 25.21 -15.75 10.71
CA ASP A 172 25.10 -14.40 11.32
C ASP A 172 26.34 -13.52 11.06
N LYS A 173 27.45 -14.12 10.62
CA LYS A 173 28.66 -13.39 10.23
C LYS A 173 28.39 -12.67 8.92
N GLY A 174 28.66 -11.36 8.86
CA GLY A 174 28.42 -10.57 7.65
C GLY A 174 26.94 -10.30 7.32
N GLY A 175 25.99 -10.82 8.11
CA GLY A 175 24.56 -10.66 7.84
C GLY A 175 24.05 -11.69 6.83
N GLN A 176 23.31 -11.29 5.81
CA GLN A 176 22.80 -12.23 4.78
C GLN A 176 23.72 -12.31 3.54
N ASP A 177 25.00 -12.02 3.70
CA ASP A 177 25.94 -11.92 2.58
C ASP A 177 26.37 -13.29 2.01
N ASP A 178 25.99 -14.38 2.67
CA ASP A 178 26.20 -15.77 2.24
C ASP A 178 24.88 -16.56 2.08
N ILE A 179 23.74 -15.86 1.95
CA ILE A 179 22.44 -16.51 1.87
C ILE A 179 22.29 -17.40 0.63
N ILE A 180 21.87 -18.65 0.85
CA ILE A 180 21.56 -19.60 -0.22
C ILE A 180 20.12 -20.07 -0.07
N TRP A 181 19.34 -19.94 -1.14
CA TRP A 181 17.96 -20.41 -1.24
C TRP A 181 17.90 -21.84 -1.77
N TYR A 182 17.81 -22.82 -0.86
CA TYR A 182 17.71 -24.23 -1.23
C TYR A 182 16.29 -24.62 -1.67
N ASP A 183 16.16 -25.42 -2.73
CA ASP A 183 14.96 -26.22 -2.99
C ASP A 183 15.00 -27.48 -2.13
N ALA A 184 14.02 -27.65 -1.25
CA ALA A 184 13.92 -28.86 -0.44
C ALA A 184 13.40 -30.03 -1.26
N THR A 185 14.05 -31.18 -1.12
CA THR A 185 13.69 -32.40 -1.84
C THR A 185 12.62 -33.16 -1.06
N LYS A 186 11.47 -33.43 -1.70
CA LYS A 186 10.41 -34.23 -1.09
C LYS A 186 10.88 -35.68 -0.92
N GLN A 187 10.72 -36.21 0.28
CA GLN A 187 11.07 -37.56 0.69
C GLN A 187 9.86 -38.50 0.50
N SER A 188 10.09 -39.82 0.55
CA SER A 188 9.04 -40.83 0.34
C SER A 188 7.97 -40.85 1.44
N ASP A 189 8.29 -40.38 2.64
CA ASP A 189 7.37 -40.23 3.78
C ASP A 189 6.52 -38.94 3.72
N GLY A 190 6.70 -38.12 2.68
CA GLY A 190 6.01 -36.85 2.49
C GLY A 190 6.71 -35.64 3.12
N ASN A 191 7.78 -35.83 3.90
CA ASN A 191 8.59 -34.75 4.46
C ASN A 191 9.51 -34.15 3.40
N TYR A 192 10.19 -33.04 3.72
CA TYR A 192 11.16 -32.41 2.82
C TYR A 192 12.54 -32.33 3.47
N LYS A 193 13.60 -32.48 2.68
CA LYS A 193 14.98 -32.45 3.18
C LYS A 193 15.85 -31.47 2.38
N VAL A 194 16.72 -30.74 3.08
CA VAL A 194 17.85 -30.00 2.52
C VAL A 194 19.13 -30.49 3.19
N SER A 195 20.20 -30.69 2.41
CA SER A 195 21.54 -30.97 2.93
C SER A 195 22.44 -29.77 2.70
N VAL A 196 22.97 -29.22 3.80
CA VAL A 196 23.75 -27.99 3.83
C VAL A 196 25.22 -28.34 3.95
N ASN A 197 26.05 -27.73 3.12
CA ASN A 197 27.50 -27.85 3.17
C ASN A 197 28.09 -26.48 3.56
N ILE A 198 28.91 -26.47 4.61
CA ILE A 198 29.52 -25.27 5.19
C ILE A 198 30.45 -24.57 4.19
N ASP A 199 31.09 -25.29 3.28
CA ASP A 199 31.95 -24.69 2.24
C ASP A 199 31.18 -23.79 1.28
N LYS A 200 29.88 -24.04 1.10
CA LYS A 200 29.01 -23.17 0.29
C LYS A 200 28.65 -21.87 1.01
N HIS A 201 28.74 -21.86 2.33
CA HIS A 201 28.53 -20.72 3.21
C HIS A 201 29.87 -20.14 3.64
N LYS A 202 30.77 -19.94 2.66
CA LYS A 202 32.11 -19.35 2.83
C LYS A 202 33.02 -20.09 3.83
N GLY A 203 32.67 -21.32 4.22
CA GLY A 203 33.40 -22.07 5.24
C GLY A 203 33.19 -21.52 6.65
N GLU A 204 32.13 -20.74 6.88
CA GLU A 204 31.97 -19.99 8.12
C GLU A 204 31.33 -20.83 9.23
N TYR A 205 31.99 -20.84 10.39
CA TYR A 205 31.48 -21.46 11.61
C TYR A 205 30.75 -20.44 12.48
N GLY A 206 29.80 -20.92 13.30
CA GLY A 206 28.96 -20.09 14.16
C GLY A 206 27.48 -20.36 13.95
N GLU A 207 26.65 -19.36 14.24
CA GLU A 207 25.20 -19.47 14.15
C GLU A 207 24.71 -19.34 12.70
N TYR A 208 23.87 -20.29 12.28
CA TYR A 208 23.19 -20.34 10.99
C TYR A 208 21.70 -20.06 11.20
N ASN A 209 21.16 -19.15 10.39
CA ASN A 209 19.73 -18.87 10.29
C ASN A 209 19.13 -19.74 9.19
N ILE A 210 17.98 -20.35 9.46
CA ILE A 210 17.31 -21.28 8.54
C ILE A 210 15.85 -20.89 8.50
N HIS A 211 15.37 -20.35 7.39
CA HIS A 211 13.95 -20.02 7.23
C HIS A 211 13.26 -21.02 6.32
N LEU A 212 11.94 -21.08 6.39
CA LEU A 212 11.09 -21.96 5.60
C LEU A 212 10.03 -21.14 4.88
N TYR A 213 9.97 -21.32 3.56
CA TYR A 213 8.97 -20.72 2.69
C TYR A 213 8.32 -21.77 1.81
N TYR A 214 7.03 -21.60 1.52
CA TYR A 214 6.34 -22.33 0.47
C TYR A 214 6.08 -21.43 -0.72
N ILE A 215 6.22 -22.01 -1.92
CA ILE A 215 5.75 -21.41 -3.16
C ILE A 215 4.40 -22.05 -3.45
N GLU A 216 3.34 -21.26 -3.49
CA GLU A 216 1.99 -21.68 -3.85
C GLU A 216 1.89 -21.92 -5.37
N SER A 217 0.84 -22.64 -5.82
CA SER A 217 0.59 -22.92 -7.24
C SER A 217 0.41 -21.67 -8.12
N ASN A 218 0.04 -20.54 -7.51
CA ASN A 218 -0.09 -19.23 -8.17
C ASN A 218 1.24 -18.45 -8.22
N GLY A 219 2.35 -19.04 -7.75
CA GLY A 219 3.67 -18.41 -7.69
C GLY A 219 3.91 -17.53 -6.45
N LYS A 220 2.91 -17.37 -5.56
CA LYS A 220 3.06 -16.58 -4.33
C LYS A 220 3.98 -17.28 -3.34
N VAL A 221 4.85 -16.51 -2.70
CA VAL A 221 5.76 -16.99 -1.64
C VAL A 221 5.10 -16.78 -0.28
N ARG A 222 5.12 -17.81 0.58
CA ARG A 222 4.58 -17.78 1.95
C ARG A 222 5.65 -18.15 2.96
N GLY A 223 5.87 -17.27 3.93
CA GLY A 223 6.73 -17.55 5.08
C GLY A 223 6.03 -18.49 6.07
N VAL A 224 6.71 -19.57 6.43
CA VAL A 224 6.18 -20.63 7.32
C VAL A 224 6.79 -20.54 8.70
N GLY A 225 8.06 -20.14 8.79
CA GLY A 225 8.80 -20.08 10.05
C GLY A 225 10.30 -20.07 9.80
N GLY A 226 11.07 -20.19 10.87
CA GLY A 226 12.52 -20.37 10.78
C GLY A 226 13.07 -20.98 12.07
N THR A 227 14.34 -21.34 12.08
CA THR A 227 15.07 -21.80 13.25
C THR A 227 16.54 -21.38 13.11
N LYS A 228 17.34 -21.63 14.15
CA LYS A 228 18.79 -21.42 14.10
C LYS A 228 19.54 -22.69 14.51
N THR A 229 20.78 -22.83 14.06
CA THR A 229 21.69 -23.88 14.55
C THR A 229 23.13 -23.38 14.56
N THR A 230 23.92 -23.75 15.56
CA THR A 230 25.32 -23.30 15.68
C THR A 230 26.30 -24.36 15.20
N VAL A 231 26.93 -24.17 14.04
CA VAL A 231 27.96 -25.09 13.54
C VAL A 231 29.29 -24.74 14.19
N ALA A 232 29.78 -25.62 15.06
CA ALA A 232 31.07 -25.43 15.70
C ALA A 232 32.20 -25.62 14.68
N GLU A 233 33.21 -24.76 14.79
CA GLU A 233 34.49 -24.97 14.12
C GLU A 233 35.06 -26.32 14.55
N SER A 234 35.68 -27.02 13.62
CA SER A 234 36.30 -28.30 13.94
C SER A 234 37.47 -28.04 14.89
N SER A 235 37.26 -28.14 16.20
CA SER A 235 38.38 -28.33 17.11
C SER A 235 38.96 -29.70 16.80
N SER A 236 40.14 -29.73 16.20
CA SER A 236 40.82 -30.96 15.80
C SER A 236 41.28 -31.73 17.05
N ALA A 237 40.36 -32.40 17.73
CA ALA A 237 40.69 -33.38 18.75
C ALA A 237 41.26 -34.66 18.11
N ARG A 238 40.95 -34.93 16.83
CA ARG A 238 41.44 -36.10 16.07
C ARG A 238 42.96 -36.04 15.93
N GLU A 239 43.65 -37.07 16.42
CA GLU A 239 45.09 -37.21 16.22
C GLU A 239 45.37 -37.74 14.80
N SER A 240 46.20 -37.02 14.05
CA SER A 240 46.67 -37.43 12.71
C SER A 240 47.82 -38.43 12.86
N ILE A 241 47.49 -39.72 12.91
CA ILE A 241 48.44 -40.82 13.05
C ILE A 241 48.28 -41.84 11.92
N PRO A 242 49.36 -42.56 11.53
CA PRO A 242 49.28 -43.65 10.55
C PRO A 242 48.30 -44.75 10.97
N SER A 243 47.78 -45.56 10.04
CA SER A 243 46.83 -46.65 10.33
C SER A 243 47.41 -47.78 11.19
N GLN A 244 48.74 -47.86 11.29
CA GLN A 244 49.51 -48.74 12.17
C GLN A 244 50.84 -48.07 12.51
N GLY A 245 51.43 -48.35 13.67
CA GLY A 245 52.69 -47.70 14.06
C GLY A 245 52.98 -47.81 15.55
N VAL A 246 53.84 -46.92 16.04
CA VAL A 246 54.13 -46.78 17.48
C VAL A 246 53.54 -45.47 17.98
N TYR A 247 52.66 -45.54 18.96
CA TYR A 247 52.04 -44.38 19.60
C TYR A 247 52.70 -44.10 20.95
N THR A 248 52.93 -42.84 21.29
CA THR A 248 53.49 -42.40 22.59
C THR A 248 52.42 -41.62 23.34
N PHE A 249 52.05 -42.05 24.53
CA PHE A 249 50.93 -41.46 25.26
C PHE A 249 51.30 -40.11 25.88
N LYS A 250 50.48 -39.08 25.63
CA LYS A 250 50.69 -37.73 26.18
C LYS A 250 50.14 -37.55 27.60
N LYS A 251 49.33 -38.50 28.07
CA LYS A 251 48.70 -38.55 29.39
C LYS A 251 48.47 -40.02 29.77
N GLU A 252 48.06 -40.27 31.01
CA GLU A 252 47.58 -41.60 31.40
C GLU A 252 46.32 -41.98 30.59
N VAL A 253 46.26 -43.21 30.10
CA VAL A 253 45.15 -43.72 29.28
C VAL A 253 44.74 -45.12 29.72
N GLU A 254 43.45 -45.41 29.59
CA GLU A 254 42.86 -46.70 29.94
C GLU A 254 42.90 -47.68 28.77
N VAL A 255 43.22 -48.94 29.06
CA VAL A 255 43.18 -50.05 28.10
C VAL A 255 41.93 -50.88 28.31
N LYS A 256 41.20 -51.15 27.22
CA LYS A 256 39.88 -51.81 27.25
C LYS A 256 39.80 -52.98 26.28
N ASN A 257 38.86 -53.90 26.50
CA ASN A 257 38.59 -55.07 25.63
C ASN A 257 37.62 -54.79 24.48
N SER A 258 36.96 -53.65 24.48
CA SER A 258 36.12 -53.17 23.39
C SER A 258 36.28 -51.65 23.24
N PRO A 259 36.09 -51.10 22.02
CA PRO A 259 36.25 -49.67 21.76
C PRO A 259 35.01 -48.87 22.21
N THR A 260 34.71 -48.92 23.51
CA THR A 260 33.70 -48.10 24.19
C THR A 260 34.23 -47.67 25.54
N MET A 261 33.94 -46.42 25.94
CA MET A 261 34.32 -45.86 27.24
C MET A 261 33.64 -46.59 28.40
N THR A 262 32.49 -47.23 28.16
CA THR A 262 31.77 -48.03 29.17
C THR A 262 32.43 -49.39 29.47
N ALA A 263 33.37 -49.84 28.64
CA ALA A 263 34.06 -51.10 28.88
C ALA A 263 34.97 -51.02 30.10
N LYS A 264 35.04 -52.13 30.84
CA LYS A 264 35.89 -52.28 32.01
C LYS A 264 37.34 -51.94 31.65
N THR A 265 37.96 -51.10 32.48
CA THR A 265 39.39 -50.80 32.40
C THR A 265 40.17 -52.03 32.86
N GLU A 266 41.07 -52.50 32.01
CA GLU A 266 41.87 -53.71 32.25
C GLU A 266 43.18 -53.35 32.94
N PHE A 267 43.81 -52.27 32.49
CA PHE A 267 44.97 -51.61 33.07
C PHE A 267 45.15 -50.23 32.40
N THR A 268 46.15 -49.47 32.83
CA THR A 268 46.46 -48.14 32.28
C THR A 268 47.87 -48.10 31.69
N PHE A 269 48.08 -47.20 30.73
CA PHE A 269 49.42 -46.75 30.32
C PHE A 269 49.66 -45.36 30.87
N ALA A 270 50.83 -45.11 31.45
CA ALA A 270 51.26 -43.82 31.95
C ALA A 270 51.72 -42.90 30.80
N ARG A 271 51.79 -41.59 31.10
CA ARG A 271 52.36 -40.59 30.19
C ARG A 271 53.81 -40.95 29.83
N GLY A 272 54.11 -40.96 28.54
CA GLY A 272 55.44 -41.28 27.99
C GLY A 272 55.62 -42.75 27.59
N GLU A 273 54.71 -43.64 27.98
CA GLU A 273 54.75 -45.04 27.54
C GLU A 273 54.38 -45.17 26.06
N ARG A 274 54.82 -46.27 25.45
CA ARG A 274 54.70 -46.50 24.00
C ARG A 274 54.03 -47.83 23.71
N ILE A 275 53.15 -47.85 22.72
CA ILE A 275 52.54 -49.09 22.22
C ILE A 275 52.66 -49.19 20.71
N ARG A 276 52.87 -50.41 20.20
CA ARG A 276 52.73 -50.70 18.76
C ARG A 276 51.29 -51.11 18.47
N TYR A 277 50.60 -50.35 17.63
CA TYR A 277 49.21 -50.59 17.25
C TYR A 277 49.12 -50.99 15.77
N ASP A 278 48.10 -51.77 15.42
CA ASP A 278 47.87 -52.30 14.07
C ASP A 278 46.54 -51.82 13.46
N LYS A 279 45.70 -51.10 14.23
CA LYS A 279 44.48 -50.47 13.73
C LYS A 279 44.22 -49.12 14.38
N VAL A 280 43.63 -48.21 13.61
CA VAL A 280 42.95 -46.99 14.07
C VAL A 280 41.49 -47.11 13.67
N LEU A 281 40.57 -46.81 14.58
CA LEU A 281 39.13 -46.83 14.30
C LEU A 281 38.40 -45.77 15.14
N ASP A 282 37.21 -45.37 14.68
CA ASP A 282 36.34 -44.45 15.39
C ASP A 282 35.16 -45.24 15.98
N ALA A 283 34.89 -45.09 17.28
CA ALA A 283 33.78 -45.75 17.96
C ALA A 283 33.43 -45.01 19.26
N ASP A 284 32.17 -45.03 19.68
CA ASP A 284 31.71 -44.44 20.95
C ASP A 284 32.21 -43.00 21.17
N HIS A 285 32.09 -42.16 20.13
CA HIS A 285 32.54 -40.77 20.15
C HIS A 285 34.04 -40.59 20.47
N HIS A 286 34.87 -41.58 20.15
CA HIS A 286 36.33 -41.53 20.36
C HIS A 286 37.09 -42.14 19.17
N GLN A 287 38.29 -41.63 18.91
CA GLN A 287 39.29 -42.27 18.04
C GLN A 287 40.08 -43.25 18.90
N TRP A 288 40.18 -44.50 18.46
CA TRP A 288 40.85 -45.58 19.16
C TRP A 288 42.03 -46.08 18.35
N ILE A 289 43.08 -46.49 19.06
CA ILE A 289 44.10 -47.40 18.53
C ILE A 289 43.87 -48.80 19.10
N SER A 290 44.17 -49.83 18.32
CA SER A 290 44.06 -51.22 18.73
C SER A 290 45.33 -52.00 18.46
N TYR A 291 45.61 -52.98 19.32
CA TYR A 291 46.75 -53.90 19.24
C TYR A 291 46.38 -55.27 19.81
N VAL A 292 47.20 -56.29 19.52
CA VAL A 292 47.08 -57.63 20.11
C VAL A 292 48.08 -57.74 21.27
N SER A 293 47.60 -58.00 22.48
CA SER A 293 48.45 -58.18 23.67
C SER A 293 49.22 -59.51 23.62
N TYR A 294 50.23 -59.66 24.48
CA TYR A 294 51.01 -60.90 24.60
C TYR A 294 50.14 -62.16 24.83
N SER A 295 49.00 -62.00 25.51
CA SER A 295 47.99 -63.05 25.73
C SER A 295 47.14 -63.40 24.50
N GLY A 296 47.39 -62.78 23.33
CA GLY A 296 46.58 -62.94 22.12
C GLY A 296 45.27 -62.16 22.10
N THR A 297 44.96 -61.38 23.15
CA THR A 297 43.73 -60.61 23.28
C THR A 297 43.82 -59.27 22.54
N ARG A 298 42.82 -58.90 21.74
CA ARG A 298 42.77 -57.57 21.13
C ARG A 298 42.33 -56.52 22.15
N ARG A 299 43.12 -55.45 22.27
CA ARG A 299 42.88 -54.33 23.20
C ARG A 299 42.65 -53.04 22.42
N TYR A 300 41.99 -52.08 23.07
CA TYR A 300 41.60 -50.79 22.52
C TYR A 300 41.96 -49.68 23.49
N ILE A 301 42.51 -48.58 22.98
CA ILE A 301 42.92 -47.41 23.76
C ILE A 301 42.36 -46.15 23.10
N PRO A 302 41.60 -45.30 23.84
CA PRO A 302 41.08 -44.07 23.30
C PRO A 302 42.21 -43.03 23.23
N ILE A 303 42.42 -42.43 22.06
CA ILE A 303 43.47 -41.44 21.81
C ILE A 303 42.93 -40.03 21.56
N ALA A 304 41.67 -39.91 21.16
CA ALA A 304 40.97 -38.64 21.03
C ALA A 304 39.48 -38.79 21.30
N THR A 305 38.85 -37.73 21.81
CA THR A 305 37.38 -37.62 21.88
C THR A 305 36.89 -36.95 20.61
N LEU A 306 36.02 -37.63 19.87
CA LEU A 306 35.38 -37.15 18.64
C LEU A 306 34.03 -36.55 19.02
N THR A 307 33.91 -35.23 18.93
CA THR A 307 32.65 -34.53 19.15
C THR A 307 31.65 -34.90 18.04
N SER A 308 30.64 -35.68 18.39
CA SER A 308 29.40 -35.79 17.63
C SER A 308 28.27 -35.73 18.65
N GLU A 309 27.61 -34.59 18.73
CA GLU A 309 26.41 -34.44 19.56
C GLU A 309 25.27 -35.30 19.03
N GLU A 310 24.51 -35.84 19.98
CA GLU A 310 23.40 -36.77 19.80
C GLU A 310 22.35 -36.28 18.80
N THR A 311 21.74 -37.21 18.08
CA THR A 311 20.45 -37.00 17.42
C THR A 311 19.36 -36.74 18.46
N PRO A 312 18.74 -35.54 18.53
CA PRO A 312 17.59 -35.33 19.39
C PRO A 312 16.37 -36.03 18.78
N LYS A 313 15.58 -36.70 19.62
CA LYS A 313 14.20 -37.08 19.28
C LYS A 313 13.41 -35.83 18.84
N PRO A 314 12.48 -35.94 17.86
CA PRO A 314 11.81 -34.78 17.29
C PRO A 314 11.04 -34.02 18.36
N VAL A 315 11.41 -32.75 18.58
CA VAL A 315 10.76 -31.85 19.52
C VAL A 315 9.41 -31.46 18.92
N GLN A 316 8.31 -31.91 19.53
CA GLN A 316 6.98 -31.47 19.17
C GLN A 316 6.69 -30.13 19.86
N VAL A 317 6.45 -29.10 19.06
CA VAL A 317 6.01 -27.76 19.48
C VAL A 317 4.69 -27.43 18.78
N THR A 318 3.75 -26.81 19.48
CA THR A 318 2.49 -26.32 18.91
C THR A 318 2.31 -24.84 19.24
N GLY A 319 1.64 -24.11 18.36
CA GLY A 319 1.18 -22.74 18.61
C GLY A 319 0.47 -22.18 17.38
N THR A 320 -0.46 -21.26 17.59
CA THR A 320 -1.27 -20.66 16.52
C THR A 320 -1.22 -19.14 16.64
N ILE A 321 -0.94 -18.45 15.53
CA ILE A 321 -0.89 -16.99 15.47
C ILE A 321 -2.23 -16.44 14.97
N HIS A 322 -2.78 -15.46 15.68
CA HIS A 322 -3.93 -14.66 15.30
C HIS A 322 -3.51 -13.20 15.17
N ILE A 323 -4.08 -12.50 14.18
CA ILE A 323 -3.87 -11.07 13.99
C ILE A 323 -5.14 -10.33 14.35
N GLU A 324 -5.01 -9.36 15.25
CA GLU A 324 -6.12 -8.58 15.79
C GLU A 324 -5.81 -7.08 15.70
N ASN A 325 -6.83 -6.23 15.96
CA ASN A 325 -6.69 -4.78 16.12
C ASN A 325 -5.86 -4.09 15.03
N LYS A 326 -6.06 -4.53 13.79
CA LYS A 326 -5.31 -4.07 12.62
C LYS A 326 -5.75 -2.67 12.21
N THR A 327 -4.80 -1.74 12.14
CA THR A 327 -5.00 -0.34 11.78
C THR A 327 -3.90 0.12 10.82
N SER A 328 -4.00 1.35 10.32
CA SER A 328 -2.94 1.99 9.53
C SER A 328 -1.72 2.41 10.37
N GLN A 329 -1.73 2.18 11.69
CA GLN A 329 -0.65 2.50 12.65
C GLN A 329 0.00 1.25 13.25
N GLY A 330 -0.61 0.07 13.10
CA GLY A 330 -0.15 -1.13 13.79
C GLY A 330 -1.16 -2.26 13.80
N PHE A 331 -0.79 -3.36 14.43
CA PHE A 331 -1.64 -4.53 14.63
C PHE A 331 -1.21 -5.29 15.88
N ASP A 332 -2.13 -6.07 16.45
CA ASP A 332 -1.84 -6.98 17.54
C ASP A 332 -1.60 -8.40 17.00
N VAL A 333 -0.63 -9.09 17.60
CA VAL A 333 -0.35 -10.51 17.39
C VAL A 333 -0.71 -11.25 18.66
N VAL A 334 -1.64 -12.18 18.57
CA VAL A 334 -2.10 -13.04 19.68
C VAL A 334 -1.72 -14.48 19.36
N VAL A 335 -1.07 -15.15 20.31
CA VAL A 335 -0.61 -16.53 20.17
C VAL A 335 -1.36 -17.42 21.14
N THR A 336 -1.96 -18.48 20.61
CA THR A 336 -2.73 -19.50 21.35
C THR A 336 -2.10 -20.89 21.17
N ASN A 337 -2.61 -21.89 21.91
CA ASN A 337 -2.20 -23.30 21.81
C ASN A 337 -0.69 -23.55 21.97
N VAL A 338 -0.05 -22.75 22.83
CA VAL A 338 1.39 -22.80 23.07
C VAL A 338 1.75 -24.05 23.87
N SER A 339 2.45 -24.99 23.25
CA SER A 339 3.01 -26.15 23.96
C SER A 339 4.38 -26.55 23.40
N SER A 340 5.24 -27.07 24.29
CA SER A 340 6.49 -27.72 23.93
C SER A 340 6.74 -28.88 24.89
N THR A 341 7.22 -30.00 24.36
CA THR A 341 7.67 -31.15 25.15
C THR A 341 8.85 -30.83 26.09
N LYS A 342 9.59 -29.74 25.84
CA LYS A 342 10.68 -29.25 26.71
C LYS A 342 10.28 -28.03 27.54
N GLY A 343 9.00 -27.63 27.53
CA GLY A 343 8.50 -26.41 28.14
C GLY A 343 8.93 -25.13 27.40
N VAL A 344 8.14 -24.06 27.58
CA VAL A 344 8.35 -22.76 26.91
C VAL A 344 8.74 -21.72 27.95
N LYS A 345 9.92 -21.13 27.79
CA LYS A 345 10.42 -20.03 28.64
C LYS A 345 9.88 -18.68 28.16
N THR A 346 9.93 -18.42 26.86
CA THR A 346 9.31 -17.22 26.25
C THR A 346 8.95 -17.48 24.79
N VAL A 347 7.97 -16.71 24.28
CA VAL A 347 7.57 -16.69 22.87
C VAL A 347 8.21 -15.48 22.21
N LYS A 348 9.01 -15.71 21.18
CA LYS A 348 9.65 -14.67 20.36
C LYS A 348 8.89 -14.52 19.04
N LEU A 349 8.60 -13.27 18.68
CA LEU A 349 7.87 -12.91 17.46
C LEU A 349 8.69 -11.92 16.63
N PRO A 350 9.59 -12.39 15.75
CA PRO A 350 10.18 -11.52 14.75
C PRO A 350 9.14 -11.06 13.73
N VAL A 351 9.10 -9.75 13.53
CA VAL A 351 8.18 -9.06 12.63
C VAL A 351 8.98 -8.16 11.70
N TRP A 352 8.66 -8.17 10.41
CA TRP A 352 9.26 -7.30 9.40
C TRP A 352 8.29 -7.03 8.26
N SER A 353 8.48 -5.93 7.54
CA SER A 353 7.70 -5.64 6.34
C SER A 353 8.33 -6.29 5.11
N SER A 354 7.53 -6.74 4.16
CA SER A 354 8.06 -7.30 2.89
C SER A 354 8.77 -6.23 2.03
N GLN A 355 8.63 -4.94 2.36
CA GLN A 355 9.32 -3.84 1.69
C GLN A 355 10.77 -3.79 2.15
N GLY A 356 11.73 -3.96 1.23
CA GLY A 356 13.16 -3.96 1.58
C GLY A 356 13.69 -5.30 2.09
N GLY A 357 12.87 -6.37 2.07
CA GLY A 357 13.28 -7.70 2.50
C GLY A 357 13.10 -7.89 4.00
N GLN A 358 14.18 -8.14 4.74
CA GLN A 358 14.17 -8.24 6.22
C GLN A 358 14.96 -7.08 6.87
N ASP A 359 15.13 -5.97 6.15
CA ASP A 359 15.96 -4.84 6.58
C ASP A 359 15.36 -4.03 7.75
N ASP A 360 14.12 -4.32 8.14
CA ASP A 360 13.38 -3.72 9.26
C ASP A 360 12.89 -4.77 10.28
N VAL A 361 13.52 -5.95 10.31
CA VAL A 361 13.15 -7.02 11.24
C VAL A 361 13.40 -6.63 12.70
N ILE A 362 12.39 -6.84 13.54
CA ILE A 362 12.49 -6.66 14.99
C ILE A 362 12.00 -7.93 15.67
N TRP A 363 12.83 -8.48 16.55
CA TRP A 363 12.51 -9.62 17.41
C TRP A 363 11.84 -9.13 18.69
N TYR A 364 10.55 -9.42 18.83
CA TYR A 364 9.79 -9.06 20.01
C TYR A 364 9.63 -10.22 20.98
N ASP A 365 9.54 -9.89 22.27
CA ASP A 365 9.14 -10.82 23.32
C ASP A 365 7.64 -10.65 23.53
N ALA A 366 6.87 -11.70 23.22
CA ALA A 366 5.43 -11.66 23.43
C ALA A 366 5.13 -11.77 24.93
N ILE A 367 4.19 -10.95 25.41
CA ILE A 367 3.84 -10.88 26.82
C ILE A 367 2.85 -11.99 27.12
N LYS A 368 3.18 -12.87 28.08
CA LYS A 368 2.26 -13.92 28.54
C LYS A 368 1.07 -13.30 29.28
N GLN A 369 -0.13 -13.66 28.85
CA GLN A 369 -1.40 -13.25 29.45
C GLN A 369 -1.83 -14.23 30.54
N THR A 370 -2.80 -13.83 31.37
CA THR A 370 -3.31 -14.64 32.48
C THR A 370 -4.06 -15.90 32.04
N ASP A 371 -4.65 -15.88 30.85
CA ASP A 371 -5.34 -17.02 30.23
C ASP A 371 -4.38 -18.00 29.54
N GLY A 372 -3.07 -17.75 29.61
CA GLY A 372 -2.03 -18.60 29.01
C GLY A 372 -1.70 -18.26 27.55
N THR A 373 -2.40 -17.31 26.93
CA THR A 373 -2.04 -16.79 25.60
C THR A 373 -0.82 -15.85 25.68
N TYR A 374 -0.24 -15.49 24.53
CA TYR A 374 0.81 -14.47 24.46
C TYR A 374 0.38 -13.36 23.51
N LYS A 375 0.66 -12.11 23.85
CA LYS A 375 0.26 -10.95 23.07
C LYS A 375 1.43 -10.01 22.79
N LEU A 376 1.45 -9.45 21.59
CA LEU A 376 2.35 -8.40 21.13
C LEU A 376 1.55 -7.33 20.38
N SER A 377 1.82 -6.06 20.64
CA SER A 377 1.35 -4.95 19.81
C SER A 377 2.49 -4.42 18.95
N VAL A 378 2.28 -4.43 17.64
CA VAL A 378 3.26 -4.00 16.63
C VAL A 378 2.95 -2.57 16.18
N ASP A 379 3.91 -1.68 16.35
CA ASP A 379 3.87 -0.29 15.88
C ASP A 379 4.71 -0.13 14.62
N ILE A 380 4.09 0.21 13.51
CA ILE A 380 4.77 0.30 12.21
C ILE A 380 5.78 1.45 12.13
N ARG A 381 5.72 2.44 13.04
CA ARG A 381 6.76 3.49 13.13
C ARG A 381 8.12 2.90 13.45
N ARG A 382 8.15 1.74 14.12
CA ARG A 382 9.38 0.97 14.39
C ARG A 382 9.86 0.18 13.17
N HIS A 383 9.00 -0.03 12.19
CA HIS A 383 9.26 -0.76 10.95
C HIS A 383 9.34 0.22 9.77
N LYS A 384 10.12 1.29 9.93
CA LYS A 384 10.40 2.33 8.93
C LYS A 384 9.15 3.00 8.33
N ASN A 385 7.98 2.87 8.98
CA ASN A 385 6.68 3.24 8.41
C ASN A 385 6.35 2.53 7.09
N ASN A 386 6.92 1.34 6.87
CA ASN A 386 6.57 0.54 5.70
C ASN A 386 5.07 0.16 5.76
N ARG A 387 4.47 -0.07 4.59
CA ARG A 387 3.05 -0.44 4.45
C ARG A 387 2.93 -1.62 3.49
N GLY A 388 1.80 -2.32 3.52
CA GLY A 388 1.61 -3.54 2.75
C GLY A 388 1.85 -4.79 3.59
N GLU A 389 2.41 -5.84 2.99
CA GLU A 389 2.54 -7.14 3.64
C GLU A 389 3.63 -7.12 4.72
N TYR A 390 3.30 -7.63 5.90
CA TYR A 390 4.16 -7.86 7.05
C TYR A 390 4.23 -9.36 7.30
N ASN A 391 5.43 -9.84 7.59
CA ASN A 391 5.70 -11.22 7.95
C ASN A 391 5.88 -11.30 9.46
N ILE A 392 5.27 -12.31 10.07
CA ILE A 392 5.34 -12.58 11.50
C ILE A 392 5.72 -14.04 11.64
N HIS A 393 6.89 -14.32 12.19
CA HIS A 393 7.26 -15.69 12.55
C HIS A 393 7.15 -15.87 14.07
N MET A 394 7.07 -17.12 14.51
CA MET A 394 6.96 -17.48 15.92
C MET A 394 7.99 -18.54 16.30
N TYR A 395 8.71 -18.23 17.37
CA TYR A 395 9.74 -19.07 17.95
C TYR A 395 9.51 -19.23 19.46
N TYR A 396 9.99 -20.33 20.02
CA TYR A 396 10.11 -20.53 21.46
C TYR A 396 11.57 -20.47 21.86
N ILE A 397 11.87 -19.78 22.95
CA ILE A 397 12.99 -20.17 23.79
C ILE A 397 12.46 -21.23 24.74
N GLN A 398 13.00 -22.44 24.63
CA GLN A 398 12.61 -23.57 25.46
C GLN A 398 13.24 -23.47 26.85
N SER A 399 12.82 -24.31 27.80
CA SER A 399 13.34 -24.28 29.18
C SER A 399 14.85 -24.56 29.25
N ASP A 400 15.37 -25.34 28.30
CA ASP A 400 16.81 -25.63 28.14
C ASP A 400 17.60 -24.49 27.44
N GLY A 401 16.93 -23.39 27.09
CA GLY A 401 17.53 -22.24 26.41
C GLY A 401 17.59 -22.36 24.89
N SER A 402 17.22 -23.49 24.29
CA SER A 402 17.23 -23.65 22.84
C SER A 402 16.12 -22.86 22.14
N LEU A 403 16.43 -22.29 20.98
CA LEU A 403 15.46 -21.59 20.12
C LEU A 403 14.83 -22.59 19.14
N GLN A 404 13.50 -22.64 19.08
CA GLN A 404 12.77 -23.52 18.18
C GLN A 404 11.71 -22.75 17.40
N GLY A 405 11.75 -22.87 16.07
CA GLY A 405 10.70 -22.38 15.17
C GLY A 405 9.41 -23.18 15.31
N VAL A 406 8.28 -22.48 15.27
CA VAL A 406 6.95 -23.09 15.46
C VAL A 406 6.05 -22.89 14.25
N THR A 407 5.76 -21.64 13.88
CA THR A 407 4.94 -21.30 12.72
C THR A 407 5.16 -19.83 12.31
N GLY A 408 4.45 -19.37 11.29
CA GLY A 408 4.53 -18.03 10.76
C GLY A 408 3.24 -17.67 10.03
N THR A 409 3.01 -16.38 9.87
CA THR A 409 1.88 -15.84 9.14
C THR A 409 2.24 -14.49 8.53
N THR A 410 1.35 -13.96 7.72
CA THR A 410 1.47 -12.62 7.15
C THR A 410 0.23 -11.81 7.46
N THR A 411 0.37 -10.50 7.64
CA THR A 411 -0.75 -9.56 7.66
C THR A 411 -0.44 -8.36 6.77
N LYS A 412 -1.46 -7.72 6.21
CA LYS A 412 -1.26 -6.57 5.31
C LYS A 412 -1.62 -5.26 5.96
N VAL A 413 -0.69 -4.47 6.49
CA VAL A 413 -1.02 -3.12 7.00
C VAL A 413 -1.46 -2.25 5.82
N GLU A 414 -2.75 -1.91 5.79
CA GLU A 414 -3.31 -1.05 4.75
C GLU A 414 -2.83 0.39 4.95
N GLY A 415 -2.52 1.07 3.85
CA GLY A 415 -2.43 2.53 3.87
C GLY A 415 -3.77 3.10 4.30
N SER A 416 -3.77 4.32 4.87
CA SER A 416 -5.04 5.00 5.15
C SER A 416 -5.87 5.00 3.87
N GLN A 417 -7.06 4.39 3.88
CA GLN A 417 -8.02 4.58 2.82
C GLN A 417 -8.37 6.07 2.83
N THR A 418 -7.72 6.81 1.95
CA THR A 418 -8.05 8.20 1.71
C THR A 418 -9.38 8.20 0.98
N SER A 419 -10.42 8.61 1.70
CA SER A 419 -11.72 8.89 1.12
C SER A 419 -11.50 9.81 -0.08
N VAL A 420 -12.01 9.41 -1.25
CA VAL A 420 -12.02 10.23 -2.46
C VAL A 420 -12.53 11.62 -2.09
N LYS A 421 -11.64 12.62 -2.08
CA LYS A 421 -12.07 14.00 -1.83
C LYS A 421 -12.63 14.55 -3.12
N GLU A 422 -13.88 15.01 -3.07
CA GLU A 422 -14.50 15.69 -4.19
C GLU A 422 -13.70 16.96 -4.52
N VAL A 423 -13.21 17.04 -5.76
CA VAL A 423 -12.49 18.22 -6.25
C VAL A 423 -13.50 19.32 -6.54
N GLN A 424 -13.32 20.47 -5.91
CA GLN A 424 -14.19 21.63 -6.09
C GLN A 424 -13.53 22.65 -7.01
N TYR A 425 -14.34 23.43 -7.73
CA TYR A 425 -13.86 24.51 -8.60
C TYR A 425 -14.40 25.85 -8.09
N ASN A 426 -13.49 26.78 -7.77
CA ASN A 426 -13.88 28.09 -7.22
C ASN A 426 -14.10 29.18 -8.30
N GLY A 427 -14.06 28.80 -9.59
CA GLY A 427 -14.13 29.74 -10.71
C GLY A 427 -12.77 30.16 -11.27
N SER A 428 -11.67 29.87 -10.58
CA SER A 428 -10.30 30.17 -11.01
C SER A 428 -9.38 28.94 -11.02
N TYR A 429 -9.50 28.06 -10.03
CA TYR A 429 -8.73 26.82 -9.94
C TYR A 429 -9.53 25.73 -9.23
N TYR A 430 -9.12 24.47 -9.44
CA TYR A 430 -9.65 23.33 -8.73
C TYR A 430 -8.95 23.16 -7.38
N PHE A 431 -9.62 22.68 -6.36
CA PHE A 431 -9.03 22.46 -5.05
C PHE A 431 -9.69 21.30 -4.31
N VAL A 432 -8.98 20.78 -3.31
CA VAL A 432 -9.52 19.86 -2.31
C VAL A 432 -9.28 20.42 -0.91
N GLN A 433 -10.16 20.11 0.02
CA GLN A 433 -9.95 20.49 1.42
C GLN A 433 -8.93 19.52 2.05
N GLY A 434 -7.69 19.99 2.24
CA GLY A 434 -6.66 19.29 3.02
C GLY A 434 -6.99 19.25 4.51
N LYS A 435 -6.19 18.52 5.29
CA LYS A 435 -6.38 18.41 6.74
C LYS A 435 -6.20 19.74 7.47
N TYR A 436 -5.28 20.56 6.96
CA TYR A 436 -4.92 21.85 7.57
C TYR A 436 -5.31 23.05 6.71
N ASP A 437 -5.23 22.90 5.38
CA ASP A 437 -5.33 24.01 4.44
C ASP A 437 -6.11 23.59 3.19
N GLU A 438 -6.59 24.56 2.42
CA GLU A 438 -7.09 24.33 1.06
C GLU A 438 -5.90 23.97 0.14
N ILE A 439 -6.04 22.90 -0.63
CA ILE A 439 -4.99 22.40 -1.53
C ILE A 439 -5.41 22.65 -2.97
N ALA A 440 -4.77 23.62 -3.62
CA ALA A 440 -4.97 23.87 -5.04
C ALA A 440 -4.53 22.66 -5.88
N VAL A 441 -5.42 22.19 -6.75
CA VAL A 441 -5.23 21.09 -7.69
C VAL A 441 -5.02 21.66 -9.08
N ALA A 442 -3.84 21.41 -9.64
CA ALA A 442 -3.46 21.77 -10.99
C ALA A 442 -2.71 20.59 -11.61
N ASN A 443 -3.38 19.89 -12.53
CA ASN A 443 -2.83 18.75 -13.27
C ASN A 443 -3.50 18.65 -14.65
N LYS A 444 -3.16 17.65 -15.46
CA LYS A 444 -3.69 17.48 -16.83
C LYS A 444 -5.21 17.25 -16.92
N LYS A 445 -5.87 16.96 -15.81
CA LYS A 445 -7.33 16.82 -15.69
C LYS A 445 -8.01 18.08 -15.15
N HIS A 446 -7.29 18.86 -14.36
CA HIS A 446 -7.81 20.01 -13.61
C HIS A 446 -7.03 21.28 -13.97
N PRO A 447 -7.40 21.98 -15.07
CA PRO A 447 -6.75 23.22 -15.46
C PRO A 447 -7.16 24.41 -14.59
N MET A 448 -6.28 25.40 -14.51
CA MET A 448 -6.55 26.72 -13.98
C MET A 448 -7.07 27.66 -15.07
N ALA A 449 -7.92 28.60 -14.66
CA ALA A 449 -8.44 29.64 -15.52
C ALA A 449 -7.32 30.55 -16.06
N ALA A 450 -7.50 31.05 -17.29
CA ALA A 450 -6.50 31.90 -17.93
C ALA A 450 -6.24 33.22 -17.19
N ASN A 451 -7.24 33.73 -16.46
CA ASN A 451 -7.14 34.94 -15.65
C ASN A 451 -6.62 34.70 -14.22
N TYR A 452 -6.38 33.44 -13.82
CA TYR A 452 -5.80 33.15 -12.52
C TYR A 452 -4.30 33.45 -12.52
N ASN A 453 -3.93 34.54 -11.85
CA ASN A 453 -2.57 35.07 -11.83
C ASN A 453 -2.20 35.54 -10.41
N PRO A 454 -1.97 34.60 -9.48
CA PRO A 454 -1.72 34.92 -8.06
C PRO A 454 -0.33 35.53 -7.79
N GLY A 455 0.61 35.41 -8.72
CA GLY A 455 2.02 35.65 -8.44
C GLY A 455 2.65 34.55 -7.59
N GLU A 456 3.89 34.74 -7.17
CA GLU A 456 4.62 33.80 -6.31
C GLU A 456 4.10 33.89 -4.86
N ASN A 457 3.74 32.75 -4.26
CA ASN A 457 3.21 32.72 -2.90
C ASN A 457 4.32 33.07 -1.88
N PRO A 458 4.14 34.10 -1.03
CA PRO A 458 5.21 34.57 -0.14
C PRO A 458 5.57 33.55 0.95
N THR A 459 4.60 32.78 1.45
CA THR A 459 4.84 31.74 2.47
C THR A 459 5.65 30.59 1.90
N ALA A 460 5.23 30.09 0.73
CA ALA A 460 5.94 29.05 0.00
C ALA A 460 7.35 29.52 -0.36
N LYS A 461 7.49 30.77 -0.83
CA LYS A 461 8.78 31.38 -1.13
C LYS A 461 9.72 31.43 0.07
N ALA A 462 9.24 31.88 1.22
CA ALA A 462 10.05 31.91 2.44
C ALA A 462 10.51 30.50 2.86
N ALA A 463 9.65 29.50 2.73
CA ALA A 463 9.99 28.11 3.01
C ALA A 463 11.01 27.54 2.01
N PHE A 464 10.84 27.85 0.71
CA PHE A 464 11.75 27.46 -0.34
C PHE A 464 13.16 28.04 -0.13
N LEU A 465 13.25 29.32 0.23
CA LEU A 465 14.54 29.96 0.50
C LEU A 465 15.28 29.28 1.66
N ARG A 466 14.58 28.87 2.72
CA ARG A 466 15.18 28.09 3.82
C ARG A 466 15.71 26.74 3.33
N LEU A 467 14.86 25.98 2.64
CA LEU A 467 15.21 24.67 2.08
C LEU A 467 16.47 24.76 1.20
N ARG A 468 16.45 25.68 0.22
CA ARG A 468 17.56 25.86 -0.73
C ARG A 468 18.84 26.29 -0.02
N ASN A 469 18.75 27.23 0.91
CA ASN A 469 19.92 27.72 1.63
C ASN A 469 20.52 26.63 2.53
N ASP A 470 19.71 25.77 3.13
CA ASP A 470 20.18 24.63 3.92
C ASP A 470 20.88 23.58 3.04
N MET A 471 20.39 23.35 1.82
CA MET A 471 21.09 22.50 0.85
C MET A 471 22.46 23.09 0.47
N ILE A 472 22.52 24.38 0.20
CA ILE A 472 23.77 25.08 -0.13
C ILE A 472 24.75 25.01 1.04
N ALA A 473 24.28 25.25 2.27
CA ALA A 473 25.09 25.20 3.49
C ALA A 473 25.66 23.79 3.76
N GLN A 474 24.92 22.75 3.38
CA GLN A 474 25.38 21.35 3.45
C GLN A 474 26.29 20.94 2.28
N GLY A 475 26.59 21.85 1.36
CA GLY A 475 27.55 21.61 0.27
C GLY A 475 26.96 20.93 -0.97
N TYR A 476 25.64 20.76 -1.06
CA TYR A 476 25.00 20.19 -2.26
C TYR A 476 25.20 21.08 -3.49
N ASN A 477 25.16 20.47 -4.68
CA ASN A 477 25.27 21.17 -5.95
C ASN A 477 23.97 21.91 -6.32
N VAL A 478 23.62 22.95 -5.56
CA VAL A 478 22.41 23.76 -5.74
C VAL A 478 22.78 25.20 -6.03
N GLY A 479 22.14 25.79 -7.05
CA GLY A 479 22.29 27.18 -7.45
C GLY A 479 21.30 28.12 -6.77
N TYR A 480 21.52 29.43 -6.93
CA TYR A 480 20.57 30.45 -6.45
C TYR A 480 19.41 30.71 -7.42
N ALA A 481 19.56 30.35 -8.70
CA ALA A 481 18.50 30.44 -9.69
C ALA A 481 17.42 29.37 -9.45
N TYR A 482 16.18 29.69 -9.84
CA TYR A 482 15.05 28.79 -9.71
C TYR A 482 13.93 29.25 -10.66
N SER A 483 13.03 28.34 -11.01
CA SER A 483 11.80 28.65 -11.76
C SER A 483 10.61 28.55 -10.81
N GLY A 484 9.98 29.69 -10.51
CA GLY A 484 8.85 29.80 -9.58
C GLY A 484 7.52 29.99 -10.30
N PHE A 485 6.81 31.07 -9.96
CA PHE A 485 5.54 31.41 -10.60
C PHE A 485 5.68 31.63 -12.13
N ARG A 486 4.81 30.98 -12.91
CA ARG A 486 4.65 31.22 -14.36
C ARG A 486 3.19 31.53 -14.66
N SER A 487 2.91 32.69 -15.25
CA SER A 487 1.54 33.07 -15.64
C SER A 487 1.02 32.20 -16.78
N TYR A 488 -0.30 32.20 -16.98
CA TYR A 488 -0.94 31.52 -18.11
C TYR A 488 -0.35 31.97 -19.45
N ASP A 489 -0.21 33.28 -19.67
CA ASP A 489 0.31 33.84 -20.92
C ASP A 489 1.77 33.47 -21.17
N TYR A 490 2.59 33.46 -20.11
CA TYR A 490 3.97 32.99 -20.21
C TYR A 490 4.01 31.51 -20.60
N GLN A 491 3.20 30.67 -19.92
CA GLN A 491 3.13 29.24 -20.21
C GLN A 491 2.62 28.97 -21.64
N LYS A 492 1.71 29.81 -22.16
CA LYS A 492 1.21 29.72 -23.53
C LYS A 492 2.32 29.91 -24.55
N VAL A 493 3.15 30.95 -24.38
CA VAL A 493 4.29 31.21 -25.26
C VAL A 493 5.33 30.09 -25.14
N LEU A 494 5.67 29.68 -23.91
CA LEU A 494 6.63 28.62 -23.64
C LEU A 494 6.21 27.29 -24.30
N TYR A 495 4.97 26.87 -24.09
CA TYR A 495 4.43 25.65 -24.68
C TYR A 495 4.45 25.72 -26.21
N GLN A 496 4.04 26.85 -26.80
CA GLN A 496 4.05 27.00 -28.25
C GLN A 496 5.46 26.94 -28.85
N ASN A 497 6.47 27.48 -28.16
CA ASN A 497 7.86 27.37 -28.59
C ASN A 497 8.33 25.90 -28.65
N TYR A 498 7.95 25.08 -27.67
CA TYR A 498 8.24 23.65 -27.69
C TYR A 498 7.48 22.89 -28.77
N VAL A 499 6.20 23.20 -28.99
CA VAL A 499 5.43 22.62 -30.10
C VAL A 499 6.08 22.94 -31.44
N ASN A 500 6.52 24.19 -31.65
CA ASN A 500 7.16 24.61 -32.89
C ASN A 500 8.53 23.95 -33.10
N LYS A 501 9.26 23.68 -32.02
CA LYS A 501 10.61 23.12 -32.07
C LYS A 501 10.62 21.59 -32.23
N ASP A 502 9.84 20.90 -31.39
CA ASP A 502 9.95 19.45 -31.19
C ASP A 502 8.63 18.69 -31.48
N GLY A 503 7.56 19.42 -31.81
CA GLY A 503 6.24 18.86 -32.12
C GLY A 503 5.33 18.70 -30.89
N GLN A 504 4.03 18.63 -31.14
CA GLN A 504 3.02 18.63 -30.07
C GLN A 504 3.12 17.44 -29.12
N ALA A 505 3.37 16.23 -29.64
CA ALA A 505 3.49 15.04 -28.80
C ALA A 505 4.69 15.11 -27.85
N ALA A 506 5.80 15.71 -28.28
CA ALA A 506 6.97 15.92 -27.43
C ALA A 506 6.69 17.01 -26.38
N ALA A 507 6.09 18.13 -26.80
CA ALA A 507 5.70 19.22 -25.91
C ALA A 507 4.67 18.78 -24.85
N ASP A 508 3.70 17.93 -25.19
CA ASP A 508 2.73 17.36 -24.24
C ASP A 508 3.37 16.40 -23.21
N ARG A 509 4.56 15.87 -23.54
CA ARG A 509 5.32 14.98 -22.67
C ARG A 509 6.18 15.73 -21.66
N TYR A 510 6.96 16.72 -22.10
CA TYR A 510 7.95 17.40 -21.24
C TYR A 510 7.62 18.85 -20.87
N SER A 511 6.52 19.38 -21.39
CA SER A 511 5.98 20.68 -21.01
C SER A 511 4.53 20.52 -20.57
N ALA A 512 3.87 21.65 -20.31
CA ALA A 512 2.46 21.68 -19.97
C ALA A 512 1.73 22.71 -20.83
N ARG A 513 0.54 22.33 -21.34
CA ARG A 513 -0.41 23.26 -21.94
C ARG A 513 -0.76 24.40 -20.97
N PRO A 514 -1.01 25.62 -21.44
CA PRO A 514 -1.35 26.74 -20.56
C PRO A 514 -2.62 26.44 -19.75
N GLY A 515 -2.60 26.75 -18.45
CA GLY A 515 -3.63 26.34 -17.49
C GLY A 515 -3.35 25.02 -16.79
N TYR A 516 -2.52 24.13 -17.35
CA TYR A 516 -2.25 22.80 -16.78
C TYR A 516 -0.94 22.73 -15.99
N SER A 517 -0.09 23.76 -16.07
CA SER A 517 1.18 23.80 -15.33
C SER A 517 0.97 24.26 -13.89
N GLU A 518 1.43 23.46 -12.93
CA GLU A 518 1.33 23.76 -11.50
C GLU A 518 2.09 25.05 -11.11
N HIS A 519 3.05 25.52 -11.92
CA HIS A 519 3.72 26.81 -11.72
C HIS A 519 2.78 28.02 -11.67
N GLN A 520 1.63 27.95 -12.34
CA GLN A 520 0.64 29.03 -12.30
C GLN A 520 -0.05 29.15 -10.93
N THR A 521 0.09 28.15 -10.05
CA THR A 521 -0.39 28.25 -8.66
C THR A 521 0.44 29.22 -7.81
N GLY A 522 1.69 29.49 -8.18
CA GLY A 522 2.65 30.22 -7.33
C GLY A 522 3.16 29.42 -6.13
N LEU A 523 2.85 28.12 -6.05
CA LEU A 523 3.23 27.22 -4.94
C LEU A 523 4.33 26.22 -5.33
N VAL A 524 4.95 26.40 -6.49
CA VAL A 524 5.93 25.48 -7.08
C VAL A 524 7.26 26.17 -7.31
N PHE A 525 8.35 25.44 -7.10
CA PHE A 525 9.70 25.89 -7.39
C PHE A 525 10.51 24.76 -8.03
N ASP A 526 11.12 25.04 -9.19
CA ASP A 526 12.16 24.20 -9.78
C ASP A 526 13.52 24.65 -9.26
N LEU A 527 14.27 23.74 -8.65
CA LEU A 527 15.64 24.00 -8.26
C LEU A 527 16.60 23.86 -9.44
N THR A 528 17.67 24.66 -9.42
CA THR A 528 18.79 24.53 -10.36
C THR A 528 20.06 24.09 -9.66
N ASP A 529 20.99 23.51 -10.41
CA ASP A 529 22.36 23.30 -9.99
C ASP A 529 23.17 24.63 -10.04
N LYS A 530 24.45 24.59 -9.64
CA LYS A 530 25.31 25.79 -9.65
C LYS A 530 25.57 26.34 -11.07
N ALA A 531 25.37 25.54 -12.11
CA ALA A 531 25.53 25.94 -13.50
C ALA A 531 24.23 26.52 -14.11
N GLY A 532 23.11 26.45 -13.39
CA GLY A 532 21.80 26.94 -13.82
C GLY A 532 20.97 25.90 -14.57
N ASN A 533 21.39 24.64 -14.63
CA ASN A 533 20.57 23.55 -15.17
C ASN A 533 19.57 23.07 -14.11
N LEU A 534 18.50 22.38 -14.52
CA LEU A 534 17.57 21.75 -13.57
C LEU A 534 18.32 20.77 -12.67
N LEU A 535 17.95 20.72 -11.39
CA LEU A 535 18.68 19.96 -10.37
C LEU A 535 18.49 18.45 -10.55
N GLU A 536 19.43 17.82 -11.26
CA GLU A 536 19.48 16.36 -11.49
C GLU A 536 20.62 15.65 -10.74
N ASP A 537 21.50 16.40 -10.06
CA ASP A 537 22.57 15.80 -9.25
C ASP A 537 22.02 14.76 -8.26
N ALA A 538 22.58 13.55 -8.28
CA ALA A 538 22.02 12.41 -7.55
C ALA A 538 21.99 12.62 -6.03
N ALA A 539 23.01 13.27 -5.47
CA ALA A 539 23.10 13.52 -4.03
C ALA A 539 22.10 14.61 -3.61
N ALA A 540 22.03 15.71 -4.35
CA ALA A 540 21.12 16.81 -4.08
C ALA A 540 19.65 16.42 -4.28
N SER A 541 19.32 15.71 -5.35
CA SER A 541 17.96 15.21 -5.62
C SER A 541 17.50 14.18 -4.58
N THR A 542 18.38 13.29 -4.13
CA THR A 542 18.09 12.35 -3.03
C THR A 542 17.83 13.09 -1.72
N TRP A 543 18.65 14.09 -1.40
CA TRP A 543 18.42 14.92 -0.22
C TRP A 543 17.07 15.64 -0.31
N LEU A 544 16.76 16.23 -1.47
CA LEU A 544 15.52 16.96 -1.69
C LEU A 544 14.31 16.06 -1.48
N LYS A 545 14.31 14.88 -2.11
CA LYS A 545 13.27 13.85 -1.93
C LYS A 545 13.05 13.52 -0.46
N ASN A 546 14.12 13.36 0.31
CA ASN A 546 14.05 12.88 1.69
C ASN A 546 13.83 13.98 2.74
N ASN A 547 13.96 15.27 2.38
CA ASN A 547 13.94 16.36 3.36
C ASN A 547 12.97 17.50 3.01
N ALA A 548 12.48 17.61 1.78
CA ALA A 548 11.59 18.71 1.37
C ALA A 548 10.35 18.84 2.26
N HIS A 549 9.80 17.71 2.74
CA HIS A 549 8.61 17.66 3.60
C HIS A 549 8.77 18.44 4.91
N ARG A 550 10.00 18.49 5.44
CA ARG A 550 10.34 19.24 6.65
C ARG A 550 10.18 20.75 6.49
N TYR A 551 10.15 21.23 5.26
CA TYR A 551 9.94 22.64 4.89
C TYR A 551 8.53 22.89 4.35
N GLY A 552 7.66 21.88 4.35
CA GLY A 552 6.30 21.96 3.82
C GLY A 552 6.18 21.68 2.32
N PHE A 553 7.20 21.06 1.73
CA PHE A 553 7.24 20.71 0.30
C PHE A 553 7.20 19.22 0.05
N VAL A 554 6.70 18.81 -1.10
CA VAL A 554 6.89 17.45 -1.62
C VAL A 554 7.55 17.52 -3.00
N VAL A 555 8.39 16.53 -3.33
CA VAL A 555 8.80 16.30 -4.72
C VAL A 555 7.57 15.78 -5.46
N ARG A 556 7.04 16.59 -6.37
CA ARG A 556 5.68 16.43 -6.90
C ARG A 556 5.55 15.26 -7.88
N TYR A 557 6.53 15.11 -8.76
CA TYR A 557 6.53 14.13 -9.85
C TYR A 557 7.62 13.09 -9.59
N GLN A 558 7.26 12.05 -8.85
CA GLN A 558 8.18 10.99 -8.43
C GLN A 558 8.30 9.86 -9.48
N PRO A 559 9.45 9.17 -9.55
CA PRO A 559 9.59 7.96 -10.36
C PRO A 559 8.49 6.92 -10.04
N GLY A 560 7.90 6.34 -11.08
CA GLY A 560 6.82 5.34 -10.96
C GLY A 560 5.42 5.91 -10.71
N LYS A 561 5.26 7.25 -10.63
CA LYS A 561 3.98 7.93 -10.41
C LYS A 561 3.44 8.68 -11.64
N GLU A 562 4.02 8.46 -12.81
CA GLU A 562 3.61 9.13 -14.06
C GLU A 562 2.15 8.82 -14.44
N ALA A 563 1.69 7.57 -14.23
CA ALA A 563 0.32 7.19 -14.51
C ALA A 563 -0.72 7.94 -13.64
N SER A 564 -0.39 8.23 -12.37
CA SER A 564 -1.27 8.98 -11.48
C SER A 564 -1.15 10.49 -11.68
N THR A 565 0.07 11.01 -11.82
CA THR A 565 0.31 12.46 -11.90
C THR A 565 0.08 13.04 -13.30
N GLY A 566 0.27 12.24 -14.35
CA GLY A 566 0.24 12.68 -15.75
C GLY A 566 1.54 13.35 -16.24
N TYR A 567 2.54 13.48 -15.38
CA TYR A 567 3.82 14.14 -15.69
C TYR A 567 4.98 13.18 -15.50
N MET A 568 6.02 13.35 -16.31
CA MET A 568 7.23 12.55 -16.15
C MET A 568 7.94 12.88 -14.83
N PRO A 569 8.82 12.02 -14.33
CA PRO A 569 9.55 12.30 -13.09
C PRO A 569 10.41 13.56 -13.21
N GLU A 570 10.28 14.46 -12.22
CA GLU A 570 11.02 15.72 -12.13
C GLU A 570 11.60 15.86 -10.73
N ALA A 571 12.91 15.59 -10.59
CA ALA A 571 13.58 15.59 -9.30
C ALA A 571 13.70 17.01 -8.69
N TRP A 572 13.66 18.04 -9.54
CA TRP A 572 13.80 19.46 -9.17
C TRP A 572 12.49 20.14 -8.79
N HIS A 573 11.33 19.60 -9.20
CA HIS A 573 10.02 20.24 -9.06
C HIS A 573 9.43 19.94 -7.69
N ILE A 574 9.39 20.95 -6.82
CA ILE A 574 8.78 20.85 -5.49
C ILE A 574 7.50 21.66 -5.37
N ARG A 575 6.49 21.04 -4.77
CA ARG A 575 5.16 21.63 -4.53
C ARG A 575 4.98 21.92 -3.05
N TYR A 576 4.66 23.17 -2.72
CA TYR A 576 4.31 23.56 -1.36
C TYR A 576 2.92 23.06 -0.98
N ILE A 577 2.85 22.35 0.13
CA ILE A 577 1.62 21.82 0.74
C ILE A 577 1.40 22.39 2.15
N GLY A 578 2.46 22.84 2.82
CA GLY A 578 2.40 23.28 4.21
C GLY A 578 2.50 22.10 5.18
N LYS A 579 1.70 22.11 6.25
CA LYS A 579 1.85 21.15 7.37
C LYS A 579 1.62 19.70 6.97
N GLU A 580 0.78 19.45 5.96
CA GLU A 580 0.44 18.10 5.52
C GLU A 580 1.55 17.43 4.68
N ALA A 581 2.60 18.16 4.30
CA ALA A 581 3.70 17.62 3.49
C ALA A 581 4.39 16.42 4.14
N ASP A 582 4.48 16.40 5.47
CA ASP A 582 5.09 15.30 6.23
C ASP A 582 4.28 14.01 6.12
N GLU A 583 2.95 14.10 6.26
CA GLU A 583 2.03 12.96 6.12
C GLU A 583 2.05 12.41 4.69
N ILE A 584 2.07 13.29 3.69
CA ILE A 584 2.15 12.92 2.28
C ILE A 584 3.48 12.24 1.96
N TYR A 585 4.60 12.80 2.42
CA TYR A 585 5.92 12.20 2.19
C TYR A 585 6.01 10.78 2.76
N HIS A 586 5.59 10.58 4.02
CA HIS A 586 5.63 9.26 4.64
C HIS A 586 4.63 8.26 4.03
N SER A 587 3.59 8.73 3.34
CA SER A 587 2.66 7.85 2.61
C SER A 587 3.27 7.22 1.35
N GLY A 588 4.30 7.85 0.76
CA GLY A 588 4.86 7.44 -0.54
C GLY A 588 3.90 7.63 -1.73
N LEU A 589 2.78 8.33 -1.52
CA LEU A 589 1.76 8.59 -2.53
C LEU A 589 2.01 9.92 -3.25
N SER A 590 1.54 10.00 -4.50
CA SER A 590 1.31 11.27 -5.20
C SER A 590 0.15 12.04 -4.56
N LEU A 591 0.01 13.34 -4.87
CA LEU A 591 -1.13 14.13 -4.35
C LEU A 591 -2.47 13.56 -4.81
N GLU A 592 -2.53 13.07 -6.06
CA GLU A 592 -3.69 12.39 -6.63
C GLU A 592 -4.11 11.18 -5.79
N GLU A 593 -3.16 10.29 -5.49
CA GLU A 593 -3.41 9.08 -4.70
C GLU A 593 -3.70 9.42 -3.23
N TYR A 594 -3.01 10.41 -2.67
CA TYR A 594 -3.17 10.82 -1.27
C TYR A 594 -4.52 11.51 -1.01
N TYR A 595 -4.93 12.44 -1.86
CA TYR A 595 -6.22 13.12 -1.69
C TYR A 595 -7.37 12.41 -2.41
N GLY A 596 -7.08 11.41 -3.24
CA GLY A 596 -8.07 10.63 -3.98
C GLY A 596 -8.73 11.42 -5.10
N PHE A 597 -7.99 12.24 -5.85
CA PHE A 597 -8.50 12.96 -7.03
C PHE A 597 -7.86 12.50 -8.34
N GLU A 598 -8.55 12.74 -9.46
CA GLU A 598 -8.12 12.27 -10.78
C GLU A 598 -6.86 13.02 -11.28
N GLY A 599 -5.93 12.25 -11.83
CA GLY A 599 -4.82 12.77 -12.64
C GLY A 599 -4.65 11.94 -13.91
N GLY A 600 -3.41 11.64 -14.28
CA GLY A 600 -3.09 10.99 -15.56
C GLY A 600 -3.07 11.97 -16.73
N ASP A 601 -3.06 11.47 -17.96
CA ASP A 601 -2.78 12.28 -19.15
C ASP A 601 -3.98 13.15 -19.60
N TYR A 602 -3.74 14.05 -20.57
CA TYR A 602 -4.79 14.83 -21.21
C TYR A 602 -5.89 13.91 -21.77
N VAL A 603 -7.14 14.37 -21.75
CA VAL A 603 -8.25 13.64 -22.37
C VAL A 603 -7.97 13.47 -23.86
N THR A 604 -7.72 12.23 -24.32
CA THR A 604 -7.47 11.93 -25.74
C THR A 604 -8.74 12.16 -26.55
N SER A 605 -8.69 13.09 -27.50
CA SER A 605 -9.76 13.32 -28.47
C SER A 605 -9.87 12.16 -29.46
N ALA A 606 -10.51 11.07 -29.04
CA ALA A 606 -10.97 10.01 -29.93
C ALA A 606 -12.37 9.57 -29.49
N THR A 607 -13.32 10.51 -29.48
CA THR A 607 -14.75 10.37 -29.78
C THR A 607 -15.38 11.72 -29.43
N THR A 608 -15.50 12.62 -30.41
CA THR A 608 -16.44 13.75 -30.29
C THR A 608 -17.84 13.28 -30.67
N PRO A 609 -18.85 13.36 -29.79
CA PRO A 609 -20.16 13.76 -30.25
C PRO A 609 -20.07 15.23 -30.69
N LYS A 610 -20.64 15.49 -31.87
CA LYS A 610 -20.86 16.78 -32.53
C LYS A 610 -21.12 17.96 -31.56
N PRO A 611 -20.64 19.20 -31.87
CA PRO A 611 -20.80 20.33 -30.97
C PRO A 611 -22.28 20.68 -30.80
N SER A 612 -22.79 20.58 -29.57
CA SER A 612 -23.94 21.34 -29.13
C SER A 612 -23.45 22.70 -28.62
N THR A 613 -24.11 23.73 -29.11
CA THR A 613 -23.96 25.15 -28.78
C THR A 613 -23.88 25.38 -27.25
N PRO A 614 -23.12 26.38 -26.74
CA PRO A 614 -22.90 26.54 -25.32
C PRO A 614 -24.21 26.89 -24.61
N SER A 615 -24.70 25.98 -23.76
CA SER A 615 -25.71 26.31 -22.76
C SER A 615 -25.00 26.98 -21.58
N SER A 616 -25.37 28.23 -21.33
CA SER A 616 -24.90 29.05 -20.21
C SER A 616 -25.25 28.38 -18.87
N GLN A 617 -24.26 27.76 -18.21
CA GLN A 617 -24.41 27.33 -16.82
C GLN A 617 -24.32 28.55 -15.90
N LYS A 618 -25.46 28.90 -15.32
CA LYS A 618 -25.62 29.96 -14.32
C LYS A 618 -25.17 29.45 -12.93
N PRO A 619 -24.39 30.20 -12.14
CA PRO A 619 -24.00 29.78 -10.78
C PRO A 619 -25.23 29.62 -9.89
N VAL A 620 -25.40 28.46 -9.26
CA VAL A 620 -26.47 28.20 -8.28
C VAL A 620 -26.02 28.75 -6.93
N ILE A 621 -26.49 29.94 -6.57
CA ILE A 621 -26.31 30.52 -5.23
C ILE A 621 -27.50 30.15 -4.32
N PRO A 622 -27.32 30.00 -2.99
CA PRO A 622 -28.41 29.76 -2.04
C PRO A 622 -29.48 30.86 -2.07
N ALA A 623 -30.75 30.53 -1.76
CA ALA A 623 -31.88 31.46 -1.86
C ALA A 623 -31.79 32.70 -0.93
N GLN A 624 -31.02 32.61 0.16
CA GLN A 624 -30.67 33.67 1.09
C GLN A 624 -29.28 33.39 1.68
N GLY A 625 -28.56 34.40 2.14
CA GLY A 625 -27.22 34.22 2.72
C GLY A 625 -26.39 35.49 2.74
N VAL A 626 -25.08 35.33 3.00
CA VAL A 626 -24.12 36.43 2.90
C VAL A 626 -23.36 36.28 1.57
N TYR A 627 -23.46 37.27 0.71
CA TYR A 627 -22.72 37.31 -0.55
C TYR A 627 -21.52 38.25 -0.42
N ARG A 628 -20.32 37.75 -0.74
CA ARG A 628 -19.08 38.54 -0.75
C ARG A 628 -18.70 38.89 -2.19
N PHE A 629 -18.61 40.17 -2.48
CA PHE A 629 -18.33 40.67 -3.82
C PHE A 629 -16.86 40.44 -4.20
N THR A 630 -16.61 39.92 -5.39
CA THR A 630 -15.26 39.69 -5.95
C THR A 630 -14.83 40.79 -6.92
N LYS A 631 -15.76 41.64 -7.34
CA LYS A 631 -15.57 42.82 -8.19
C LYS A 631 -16.48 43.95 -7.72
N ARG A 632 -16.29 45.17 -8.22
CA ARG A 632 -17.23 46.27 -7.95
C ARG A 632 -18.61 45.91 -8.51
N SER A 633 -19.63 45.95 -7.65
CA SER A 633 -21.02 45.61 -8.00
C SER A 633 -21.98 46.72 -7.62
N SER A 634 -22.73 47.20 -8.60
CA SER A 634 -23.70 48.29 -8.45
C SER A 634 -24.95 47.85 -7.68
N ILE A 635 -25.40 48.70 -6.76
CA ILE A 635 -26.67 48.58 -6.04
C ILE A 635 -27.73 49.36 -6.82
N LYS A 636 -28.85 48.71 -7.15
CA LYS A 636 -29.92 49.29 -7.97
C LYS A 636 -31.28 49.23 -7.27
N ALA A 637 -32.19 50.12 -7.70
CA ALA A 637 -33.58 50.17 -7.21
C ALA A 637 -34.42 48.97 -7.68
N GLU A 638 -34.07 48.42 -8.84
CA GLU A 638 -34.81 47.36 -9.53
C GLU A 638 -33.80 46.37 -10.16
N PRO A 639 -34.17 45.09 -10.34
CA PRO A 639 -33.30 44.05 -10.87
C PRO A 639 -33.19 44.13 -12.40
N ARG A 640 -32.71 45.28 -12.88
CA ARG A 640 -32.59 45.61 -14.31
C ARG A 640 -31.23 46.21 -14.57
N MET A 641 -30.50 45.75 -15.60
CA MET A 641 -29.13 46.21 -15.86
C MET A 641 -29.09 47.70 -16.23
N SER A 642 -30.12 48.19 -16.92
CA SER A 642 -30.29 49.60 -17.28
C SER A 642 -30.74 50.52 -16.13
N ALA A 643 -31.11 49.99 -14.95
CA ALA A 643 -31.47 50.84 -13.82
C ALA A 643 -30.25 51.63 -13.31
N PRO A 644 -30.42 52.90 -12.89
CA PRO A 644 -29.31 53.74 -12.43
C PRO A 644 -28.61 53.15 -11.20
N GLU A 645 -27.29 53.31 -11.14
CA GLU A 645 -26.50 52.95 -9.95
C GLU A 645 -26.83 53.91 -8.81
N LEU A 646 -27.30 53.38 -7.69
CA LEU A 646 -27.60 54.16 -6.49
C LEU A 646 -26.40 54.24 -5.54
N ALA A 647 -25.61 53.17 -5.51
CA ALA A 647 -24.40 52.98 -4.71
C ALA A 647 -23.68 51.73 -5.23
N TYR A 648 -22.56 51.33 -4.62
CA TYR A 648 -21.83 50.13 -5.02
C TYR A 648 -21.15 49.44 -3.84
N TYR A 649 -20.91 48.14 -4.00
CA TYR A 649 -19.96 47.39 -3.19
C TYR A 649 -18.66 47.18 -3.96
N ASN A 650 -17.53 47.36 -3.29
CA ASN A 650 -16.20 47.01 -3.80
C ASN A 650 -15.90 45.53 -3.52
N ALA A 651 -14.89 45.01 -4.23
CA ALA A 651 -14.36 43.68 -3.97
C ALA A 651 -13.96 43.54 -2.48
N GLY A 652 -14.35 42.42 -1.87
CA GLY A 652 -14.11 42.09 -0.46
C GLY A 652 -15.21 42.53 0.51
N GLN A 653 -16.13 43.41 0.08
CA GLN A 653 -17.31 43.77 0.88
C GLN A 653 -18.39 42.69 0.75
N SER A 654 -19.29 42.64 1.74
CA SER A 654 -20.34 41.62 1.80
C SER A 654 -21.70 42.24 2.06
N VAL A 655 -22.76 41.56 1.59
CA VAL A 655 -24.15 41.90 1.90
C VAL A 655 -24.92 40.64 2.29
N THR A 656 -25.75 40.75 3.32
CA THR A 656 -26.73 39.71 3.64
C THR A 656 -27.95 39.92 2.76
N TYR A 657 -28.31 38.92 1.96
CA TYR A 657 -29.44 38.95 1.04
C TYR A 657 -30.49 37.92 1.45
N ASP A 658 -31.76 38.25 1.23
CA ASP A 658 -32.93 37.43 1.60
C ASP A 658 -33.66 36.86 0.37
N LYS A 659 -33.23 37.24 -0.84
CA LYS A 659 -33.86 36.77 -2.08
C LYS A 659 -32.88 36.69 -3.24
N VAL A 660 -33.01 35.63 -4.04
CA VAL A 660 -32.37 35.47 -5.35
C VAL A 660 -33.45 35.49 -6.43
N LEU A 661 -33.20 36.21 -7.52
CA LEU A 661 -34.08 36.20 -8.67
C LEU A 661 -33.29 36.38 -9.97
N ASN A 662 -33.91 35.99 -11.08
CA ASN A 662 -33.34 36.08 -12.41
C ASN A 662 -34.12 37.14 -13.21
N ALA A 663 -33.43 38.15 -13.72
CA ALA A 663 -34.00 39.23 -14.53
C ALA A 663 -32.90 39.80 -15.45
N ASP A 664 -33.27 40.23 -16.67
CA ASP A 664 -32.33 40.67 -17.72
C ASP A 664 -31.21 39.66 -18.04
N GLY A 665 -31.50 38.35 -17.97
CA GLY A 665 -30.50 37.30 -18.20
C GLY A 665 -29.45 37.14 -17.08
N VAL A 666 -29.45 38.02 -16.08
CA VAL A 666 -28.50 38.06 -14.96
C VAL A 666 -29.12 37.50 -13.68
N THR A 667 -28.31 36.97 -12.76
CA THR A 667 -28.75 36.61 -11.41
C THR A 667 -28.60 37.82 -10.49
N TRP A 668 -29.66 38.15 -9.76
CA TRP A 668 -29.69 39.24 -8.80
C TRP A 668 -29.88 38.70 -7.39
N ILE A 669 -29.12 39.23 -6.45
CA ILE A 669 -29.41 39.12 -5.02
C ILE A 669 -30.12 40.38 -4.55
N SER A 670 -31.04 40.23 -3.60
CA SER A 670 -31.80 41.34 -3.04
C SER A 670 -31.78 41.34 -1.51
N TYR A 671 -31.77 42.55 -0.95
CA TYR A 671 -31.81 42.81 0.49
C TYR A 671 -32.66 44.05 0.79
N ILE A 672 -33.11 44.19 2.03
CA ILE A 672 -33.76 45.41 2.54
C ILE A 672 -32.68 46.33 3.11
N ALA A 673 -32.49 47.51 2.50
CA ALA A 673 -31.55 48.50 3.02
C ALA A 673 -32.09 49.16 4.30
N PHE A 674 -31.22 49.82 5.07
CA PHE A 674 -31.59 50.54 6.30
C PHE A 674 -32.73 51.55 6.10
N SER A 675 -32.88 52.09 4.89
CA SER A 675 -33.99 52.98 4.52
C SER A 675 -35.34 52.27 4.34
N GLY A 676 -35.46 50.99 4.65
CA GLY A 676 -36.64 50.14 4.42
C GLY A 676 -36.93 49.80 2.97
N LYS A 677 -36.10 50.26 2.01
CA LYS A 677 -36.30 50.05 0.58
C LYS A 677 -35.54 48.81 0.12
N ARG A 678 -36.17 47.99 -0.73
CA ARG A 678 -35.53 46.83 -1.35
C ARG A 678 -34.48 47.28 -2.38
N ARG A 679 -33.36 46.56 -2.41
CA ARG A 679 -32.22 46.81 -3.30
C ARG A 679 -31.81 45.52 -4.01
N TYR A 680 -31.21 45.68 -5.18
CA TYR A 680 -30.86 44.58 -6.07
C TYR A 680 -29.42 44.75 -6.55
N ILE A 681 -28.68 43.64 -6.57
CA ILE A 681 -27.28 43.62 -7.01
C ILE A 681 -27.07 42.44 -7.95
N ALA A 682 -26.53 42.72 -9.14
CA ALA A 682 -26.17 41.72 -10.13
C ALA A 682 -24.91 40.97 -9.69
N ILE A 683 -24.95 39.63 -9.77
CA ILE A 683 -23.87 38.76 -9.28
C ILE A 683 -23.36 37.74 -10.32
N SER A 684 -23.95 37.70 -11.52
CA SER A 684 -23.46 36.92 -12.65
C SER A 684 -23.30 37.77 -13.90
#